data_AF-A0A0C2SM30-F1
#
_entry.id   AF-A0A0C2SM30-F1
#
_cell.length_a   1.000
_cell.length_b   1.000
_cell.length_c   1.000
_cell.angle_alpha   90.00
_cell.angle_beta   90.00
_cell.angle_gamma   90.00
#
_symmetry.space_group_name_H-M   'P 1'
#
loop_
_entity.id
_entity.type
_entity.pdbx_description
1 polymer ?
#
loop_
_entity_poly.entity_id
_entity_poly.type
_entity_poly.pdbx_seq_one_letter_code
_entity_poly.pdbx_strand_id
1 'polypeptide(L)'
;MKELTRHDDGRILCECRKCYQICRDGVYLIPRTYRNHKKYRDLDPDEEELEHRAARAAFFKKWGKPNTSSASSSSSQMHTRRRKKKSKAAHKTTVPPLPLDEDMSADAEIQYMDDRDDLDVPIYGDVSTGDALTPGSASTQGKGLMGDAPMQGDVPTQGDASVGGAQDEEEAPVDPSSARRTCDESDEEDSEEDLGTPGPVPDFDQPQLGEQLEDEDEGHDSTNISLNLNDPLPQPTLSKLVLIKDMVEDVNSARLEDDLDEQMLGRLRNPPKEPESLASDILFSMALFNNLMGGSEQMYHDTCQTIKHFTGRTLESYHKVKTKVENTTGVAQLRNDMCVRSCVAFTGPLKELDKCPECNEDRYQKNKKSGKLQPRQQFYTIPLGPQLQAMWRTPEGADRMRYRNRKTDEIIQKIFDERKISSFEDVFHGSEYIDACRDKRIHPNDVFVMFSFDGAQLYRDKASDAWFAIWVILNLSPDLRYKKKYVLPAFFVPGPKKPENMDSFLLPSFRHVSALQKEGLQVYDGRLGCLITSRPFFGFGTADTLALPLLSGLVGHNGQNGCRLSCGMPGRHPPGKPTYYPVVLQPKDYTIAKCNHADYDLSKLGPPDAMKYQQNLRKVLISPNETRYKCNRLLTGICQPSICLGLQLKSMVPVPQCFTLDLMHLVSLNIPSHLVSIWRNSSDARITYEDLPKPDFIVLDNDEDWKEHGKLVKSTHPYFPGSFDRLPRDPSKKINSGYKAIEWLNYFWVLGPALFRIVLPHHLWQHYCRLVCGIRLLHQRVITEEELQRAHNLLTQCVTADVYTKLYKAKQRSSSWRTTSVKRFLGSRLYFHQSDEPSTTMVLLS
;
A
#
# COMPACT_ATOMS: atom_id res chain seq x y z
N MET A 1 16.92 -40.93 15.11
CA MET A 1 17.22 -41.76 13.92
C MET A 1 17.04 -43.21 14.34
N LYS A 2 16.52 -44.11 13.48
CA LYS A 2 16.66 -45.55 13.71
C LYS A 2 18.10 -45.95 13.36
N GLU A 3 18.71 -46.80 14.17
CA GLU A 3 20.10 -47.22 13.96
C GLU A 3 20.20 -48.21 12.80
N LEU A 4 21.21 -48.02 11.95
CA LEU A 4 21.55 -48.97 10.89
C LEU A 4 22.48 -50.02 11.47
N THR A 5 21.95 -51.23 11.70
CA THR A 5 22.76 -52.40 12.07
C THR A 5 23.78 -52.69 10.98
N ARG A 6 25.06 -52.46 11.28
CA ARG A 6 26.17 -52.92 10.44
C ARG A 6 26.40 -54.41 10.68
N HIS A 7 26.66 -55.14 9.59
CA HIS A 7 27.33 -56.44 9.65
C HIS A 7 28.81 -56.26 9.28
N ASP A 8 29.66 -57.19 9.74
CA ASP A 8 31.11 -57.01 9.81
C ASP A 8 31.87 -57.00 8.46
N ASP A 9 31.17 -57.17 7.33
CA ASP A 9 31.76 -57.11 5.99
C ASP A 9 31.67 -55.71 5.32
N GLY A 10 31.04 -54.74 5.98
CA GLY A 10 30.95 -53.35 5.54
C GLY A 10 30.00 -53.06 4.37
N ARG A 11 29.15 -54.01 3.96
CA ARG A 11 28.20 -53.82 2.85
C ARG A 11 26.88 -53.21 3.32
N ILE A 12 26.28 -52.37 2.48
CA ILE A 12 24.97 -51.75 2.71
C ILE A 12 23.97 -52.38 1.75
N LEU A 13 22.94 -53.06 2.27
CA LEU A 13 21.82 -53.57 1.48
C LEU A 13 20.90 -52.42 1.04
N CYS A 14 20.34 -52.54 -0.16
CA CYS A 14 19.40 -51.56 -0.71
C CYS A 14 17.98 -52.11 -0.59
N GLU A 15 17.19 -51.56 0.34
CA GLU A 15 15.82 -51.98 0.67
C GLU A 15 14.77 -51.67 -0.45
N CYS A 16 15.22 -51.33 -1.66
CA CYS A 16 14.33 -50.92 -2.74
C CYS A 16 13.54 -52.11 -3.32
N ARG A 17 12.21 -52.00 -3.37
CA ARG A 17 11.31 -53.11 -3.79
C ARG A 17 11.59 -53.63 -5.20
N LYS A 18 12.03 -52.76 -6.12
CA LYS A 18 12.53 -53.13 -7.46
C LYS A 18 13.87 -53.87 -7.42
N CYS A 19 14.76 -53.51 -6.51
CA CYS A 19 16.07 -54.14 -6.33
C CYS A 19 15.89 -55.62 -5.96
N TYR A 20 14.95 -55.91 -5.05
CA TYR A 20 14.60 -57.28 -4.64
C TYR A 20 13.99 -58.13 -5.77
N GLN A 21 13.24 -57.53 -6.69
CA GLN A 21 12.68 -58.24 -7.85
C GLN A 21 13.68 -58.48 -8.99
N ILE A 22 14.68 -57.61 -9.13
CA ILE A 22 15.72 -57.71 -10.17
C ILE A 22 16.84 -58.67 -9.73
N CYS A 23 17.21 -58.66 -8.45
CA CYS A 23 18.24 -59.53 -7.90
C CYS A 23 17.70 -60.93 -7.55
N ARG A 24 17.37 -61.74 -8.56
CA ARG A 24 17.36 -63.20 -8.38
C ARG A 24 18.79 -63.66 -8.10
N ASP A 25 18.99 -64.27 -6.94
CA ASP A 25 20.17 -65.07 -6.56
C ASP A 25 21.55 -64.36 -6.66
N GLY A 26 21.70 -63.27 -5.89
CA GLY A 26 22.93 -63.11 -5.09
C GLY A 26 24.12 -62.32 -5.66
N VAL A 27 23.97 -61.49 -6.70
CA VAL A 27 25.07 -60.62 -7.19
C VAL A 27 25.01 -59.23 -6.52
N TYR A 28 26.11 -58.85 -5.85
CA TYR A 28 26.23 -57.61 -5.07
C TYR A 28 26.45 -56.37 -5.97
N LEU A 29 25.79 -55.25 -5.63
CA LEU A 29 26.00 -53.96 -6.31
C LEU A 29 27.14 -53.14 -5.67
N ILE A 30 27.95 -52.50 -6.52
CA ILE A 30 29.10 -51.68 -6.12
C ILE A 30 28.62 -50.30 -5.60
N PRO A 31 29.18 -49.72 -4.52
CA PRO A 31 28.61 -48.55 -3.81
C PRO A 31 28.36 -47.24 -4.58
N ARG A 32 28.73 -47.12 -5.87
CA ARG A 32 28.52 -45.89 -6.66
C ARG A 32 27.06 -45.63 -7.06
N THR A 33 26.18 -46.63 -7.05
CA THR A 33 24.76 -46.44 -7.46
C THR A 33 23.87 -45.82 -6.38
N TYR A 34 24.22 -45.92 -5.09
CA TYR A 34 23.32 -45.54 -3.98
C TYR A 34 22.85 -44.07 -4.04
N ARG A 35 23.74 -43.12 -4.41
CA ARG A 35 23.35 -41.69 -4.56
C ARG A 35 22.32 -41.46 -5.67
N ASN A 36 22.37 -42.25 -6.75
CA ASN A 36 21.44 -42.11 -7.88
C ASN A 36 20.06 -42.73 -7.58
N HIS A 37 19.95 -43.59 -6.56
CA HIS A 37 18.69 -44.21 -6.16
C HIS A 37 17.76 -43.28 -5.35
N LYS A 38 18.17 -42.06 -4.98
CA LYS A 38 17.25 -41.08 -4.35
C LYS A 38 16.04 -40.77 -5.26
N LYS A 39 16.20 -40.85 -6.58
CA LYS A 39 15.12 -40.74 -7.59
C LYS A 39 14.21 -41.97 -7.68
N TYR A 40 14.62 -43.11 -7.13
CA TYR A 40 13.76 -44.32 -7.03
C TYR A 40 13.24 -44.51 -5.60
N ARG A 41 13.25 -43.41 -4.83
CA ARG A 41 12.51 -43.20 -3.59
C ARG A 41 11.43 -42.13 -3.78
N ASP A 42 10.96 -41.97 -5.02
CA ASP A 42 9.59 -41.50 -5.27
C ASP A 42 8.67 -42.47 -4.48
N LEU A 43 7.80 -41.92 -3.63
CA LEU A 43 6.83 -42.69 -2.85
C LEU A 43 5.89 -43.47 -3.79
N ASP A 44 5.26 -44.53 -3.30
CA ASP A 44 4.09 -45.07 -4.01
C ASP A 44 3.05 -43.94 -4.15
N PRO A 45 2.35 -43.72 -5.29
CA PRO A 45 1.35 -42.66 -5.39
C PRO A 45 0.26 -42.74 -4.30
N ASP A 46 -0.03 -43.95 -3.82
CA ASP A 46 -0.91 -44.18 -2.67
C ASP A 46 -0.28 -43.73 -1.33
N GLU A 47 1.05 -43.79 -1.19
CA GLU A 47 1.81 -43.25 -0.04
C GLU A 47 1.93 -41.71 -0.11
N GLU A 48 2.16 -41.13 -1.29
CA GLU A 48 2.19 -39.66 -1.49
C GLU A 48 0.81 -39.04 -1.16
N GLU A 49 -0.29 -39.65 -1.59
CA GLU A 49 -1.62 -39.21 -1.18
C GLU A 49 -1.88 -39.44 0.32
N LEU A 50 -1.33 -40.50 0.92
CA LEU A 50 -1.45 -40.75 2.36
C LEU A 50 -0.71 -39.68 3.18
N GLU A 51 0.51 -39.28 2.79
CA GLU A 51 1.28 -38.22 3.43
C GLU A 51 0.59 -36.87 3.31
N HIS A 52 0.10 -36.48 2.12
CA HIS A 52 -0.68 -35.25 1.95
C HIS A 52 -1.98 -35.27 2.77
N ARG A 53 -2.69 -36.40 2.80
CA ARG A 53 -3.90 -36.57 3.61
C ARG A 53 -3.59 -36.48 5.11
N ALA A 54 -2.45 -37.01 5.55
CA ALA A 54 -1.98 -36.91 6.93
C ALA A 54 -1.56 -35.49 7.31
N ALA A 55 -0.81 -34.79 6.45
CA ALA A 55 -0.42 -33.39 6.62
C ALA A 55 -1.67 -32.48 6.70
N ARG A 56 -2.65 -32.69 5.82
CA ARG A 56 -3.92 -31.93 5.83
C ARG A 56 -4.81 -32.26 7.04
N ALA A 57 -4.80 -33.51 7.51
CA ALA A 57 -5.48 -33.89 8.75
C ALA A 57 -4.81 -33.29 10.00
N ALA A 58 -3.47 -33.27 10.05
CA ALA A 58 -2.70 -32.60 11.09
C ALA A 58 -2.95 -31.08 11.07
N PHE A 59 -3.02 -30.48 9.87
CA PHE A 59 -3.35 -29.07 9.69
C PHE A 59 -4.72 -28.74 10.31
N PHE A 60 -5.79 -29.40 9.86
CA PHE A 60 -7.13 -29.16 10.39
C PHE A 60 -7.29 -29.55 11.86
N LYS A 61 -6.40 -30.37 12.43
CA LYS A 61 -6.35 -30.68 13.87
C LYS A 61 -5.74 -29.55 14.70
N LYS A 62 -4.74 -28.80 14.20
CA LYS A 62 -4.12 -27.67 14.92
C LYS A 62 -4.81 -26.34 14.63
N TRP A 63 -5.11 -26.06 13.36
CA TRP A 63 -5.64 -24.77 12.89
C TRP A 63 -7.16 -24.77 12.63
N GLY A 64 -7.83 -25.90 12.90
CA GLY A 64 -9.26 -26.05 12.71
C GLY A 64 -9.65 -26.10 11.23
N LYS A 65 -10.90 -26.49 10.96
CA LYS A 65 -11.49 -26.35 9.62
C LYS A 65 -12.01 -24.91 9.43
N PRO A 66 -12.07 -24.38 8.20
CA PRO A 66 -12.78 -23.14 7.95
C PRO A 66 -14.25 -23.26 8.35
N ASN A 67 -14.84 -22.16 8.83
CA ASN A 67 -16.28 -22.09 9.11
C ASN A 67 -17.04 -22.06 7.78
N THR A 68 -17.52 -23.22 7.31
CA THR A 68 -18.29 -23.36 6.07
C THR A 68 -19.74 -22.86 6.22
N SER A 69 -19.93 -21.62 6.68
CA SER A 69 -21.22 -20.95 6.82
C SER A 69 -21.61 -20.10 5.59
N SER A 70 -21.33 -20.62 4.39
CA SER A 70 -21.75 -20.05 3.10
C SER A 70 -21.69 -21.07 1.93
N ALA A 71 -21.48 -22.36 2.22
CA ALA A 71 -21.39 -23.42 1.22
C ALA A 71 -22.77 -23.97 0.83
N SER A 72 -23.61 -23.15 0.18
CA SER A 72 -24.87 -23.63 -0.40
C SER A 72 -24.57 -24.60 -1.55
N SER A 73 -24.94 -25.88 -1.40
CA SER A 73 -24.58 -26.94 -2.33
C SER A 73 -25.32 -26.83 -3.67
N SER A 74 -24.68 -26.22 -4.67
CA SER A 74 -25.17 -26.20 -6.06
C SER A 74 -24.92 -27.54 -6.76
N SER A 75 -25.53 -28.62 -6.27
CA SER A 75 -25.55 -29.92 -6.95
C SER A 75 -26.52 -29.86 -8.13
N SER A 76 -25.99 -29.84 -9.36
CA SER A 76 -26.78 -29.80 -10.60
C SER A 76 -27.57 -31.08 -10.83
N GLN A 77 -28.76 -31.21 -10.23
CA GLN A 77 -29.77 -32.20 -10.62
C GLN A 77 -30.73 -31.62 -11.66
N MET A 78 -30.67 -32.16 -12.88
CA MET A 78 -31.62 -31.82 -13.93
C MET A 78 -33.00 -32.42 -13.63
N HIS A 79 -33.94 -31.61 -13.15
CA HIS A 79 -35.35 -31.99 -13.10
C HIS A 79 -36.24 -31.06 -13.95
N THR A 80 -36.69 -31.62 -15.08
CA THR A 80 -37.60 -31.00 -16.04
C THR A 80 -38.99 -30.79 -15.44
N ARG A 81 -39.48 -29.54 -15.37
CA ARG A 81 -40.92 -29.27 -15.12
C ARG A 81 -41.52 -28.23 -16.07
N ARG A 82 -42.54 -28.70 -16.80
CA ARG A 82 -43.44 -27.99 -17.73
C ARG A 82 -43.76 -26.54 -17.33
N ARG A 83 -43.39 -25.57 -18.17
CA ARG A 83 -44.09 -24.27 -18.23
C ARG A 83 -45.48 -24.47 -18.86
N LYS A 84 -46.55 -24.02 -18.20
CA LYS A 84 -47.88 -23.89 -18.83
C LYS A 84 -47.89 -22.67 -19.75
N LYS A 85 -48.44 -22.80 -20.96
CA LYS A 85 -48.70 -21.68 -21.87
C LYS A 85 -49.78 -20.76 -21.29
N LYS A 86 -49.63 -19.44 -21.44
CA LYS A 86 -50.73 -18.54 -21.85
C LYS A 86 -50.47 -18.12 -23.29
N SER A 87 -51.53 -17.93 -24.06
CA SER A 87 -51.48 -17.70 -25.51
C SER A 87 -51.48 -16.22 -25.88
N LYS A 88 -50.71 -15.88 -26.91
CA LYS A 88 -51.06 -14.86 -27.93
C LYS A 88 -50.59 -15.38 -29.30
N ALA A 89 -51.12 -14.79 -30.37
CA ALA A 89 -51.15 -15.42 -31.69
C ALA A 89 -49.78 -15.50 -32.39
N ALA A 90 -49.68 -16.40 -33.36
CA ALA A 90 -48.51 -16.57 -34.21
C ALA A 90 -48.78 -16.07 -35.63
N HIS A 91 -47.72 -15.59 -36.30
CA HIS A 91 -47.55 -15.76 -37.73
C HIS A 91 -46.25 -16.52 -37.99
N LYS A 92 -46.24 -17.32 -39.06
CA LYS A 92 -45.10 -18.16 -39.44
C LYS A 92 -44.35 -17.51 -40.59
N THR A 93 -43.03 -17.60 -40.54
CA THR A 93 -42.22 -17.84 -41.72
C THR A 93 -41.17 -18.89 -41.37
N THR A 94 -40.76 -19.68 -42.36
CA THR A 94 -39.91 -20.88 -42.23
C THR A 94 -38.74 -20.80 -43.22
N VAL A 95 -38.04 -21.92 -43.48
CA VAL A 95 -36.95 -22.12 -44.49
C VAL A 95 -35.55 -21.86 -43.88
N PRO A 96 -34.49 -22.65 -44.22
CA PRO A 96 -33.63 -23.28 -43.21
C PRO A 96 -32.10 -23.02 -43.40
N PRO A 97 -31.15 -23.69 -42.69
CA PRO A 97 -29.71 -23.40 -42.77
C PRO A 97 -28.92 -24.34 -43.70
N LEU A 98 -27.69 -23.94 -44.04
CA LEU A 98 -26.48 -24.66 -44.56
C LEU A 98 -25.71 -23.75 -45.56
N PRO A 99 -24.41 -23.98 -45.88
CA PRO A 99 -23.37 -24.80 -45.23
C PRO A 99 -22.07 -23.99 -44.96
N LEU A 100 -20.93 -24.69 -44.77
CA LEU A 100 -19.56 -24.16 -44.84
C LEU A 100 -19.07 -24.12 -46.31
N ASP A 101 -18.02 -23.34 -46.59
CA ASP A 101 -16.77 -23.77 -47.30
C ASP A 101 -15.81 -22.57 -47.49
N GLU A 102 -14.79 -22.67 -48.35
CA GLU A 102 -13.42 -22.18 -48.10
C GLU A 102 -12.99 -20.82 -48.73
N ASP A 103 -11.92 -20.27 -48.15
CA ASP A 103 -10.78 -19.57 -48.78
C ASP A 103 -10.76 -18.05 -49.18
N MET A 104 -9.52 -17.55 -49.30
CA MET A 104 -9.01 -16.29 -49.90
C MET A 104 -9.09 -14.91 -49.16
N SER A 105 -7.90 -14.50 -48.68
CA SER A 105 -7.27 -13.15 -48.66
C SER A 105 -8.05 -11.86 -49.01
N ALA A 106 -7.88 -10.79 -48.20
CA ALA A 106 -7.20 -9.53 -48.60
C ALA A 106 -7.22 -8.45 -47.49
N ASP A 107 -6.32 -7.49 -47.64
CA ASP A 107 -5.92 -6.43 -46.71
C ASP A 107 -7.01 -5.43 -46.26
N ALA A 108 -6.89 -4.97 -45.00
CA ALA A 108 -7.41 -3.68 -44.54
C ALA A 108 -6.54 -3.13 -43.40
N GLU A 109 -5.83 -2.03 -43.64
CA GLU A 109 -5.02 -1.35 -42.62
C GLU A 109 -5.91 -0.66 -41.58
N ILE A 110 -5.56 -0.75 -40.29
CA ILE A 110 -6.12 0.11 -39.24
C ILE A 110 -4.96 0.82 -38.55
N GLN A 111 -4.81 2.11 -38.86
CA GLN A 111 -3.83 2.97 -38.21
C GLN A 111 -4.21 3.19 -36.74
N TYR A 112 -3.33 2.78 -35.83
CA TYR A 112 -3.35 3.29 -34.46
C TYR A 112 -2.66 4.65 -34.44
N MET A 113 -3.39 5.71 -34.12
CA MET A 113 -2.79 6.95 -33.63
C MET A 113 -2.41 6.73 -32.16
N ASP A 114 -1.13 6.89 -31.84
CA ASP A 114 -0.53 6.57 -30.54
C ASP A 114 -0.02 7.89 -29.94
N ASP A 115 -0.78 8.48 -29.01
CA ASP A 115 -0.44 9.76 -28.36
C ASP A 115 0.81 9.58 -27.47
N ARG A 116 2.00 9.86 -28.03
CA ARG A 116 3.30 9.74 -27.34
C ARG A 116 4.24 10.93 -27.57
N ASP A 117 3.85 12.10 -27.11
CA ASP A 117 4.78 13.18 -26.80
C ASP A 117 4.87 13.35 -25.27
N ASP A 118 6.01 12.95 -24.67
CA ASP A 118 6.48 13.34 -23.33
C ASP A 118 7.83 12.63 -23.01
N LEU A 119 8.90 12.94 -23.74
CA LEU A 119 10.28 12.49 -23.46
C LEU A 119 11.34 13.56 -23.75
N ASP A 120 11.34 14.63 -22.96
CA ASP A 120 12.42 15.64 -23.00
C ASP A 120 13.78 15.02 -22.62
N VAL A 121 14.76 15.17 -23.52
CA VAL A 121 16.16 14.77 -23.30
C VAL A 121 17.03 16.02 -23.24
N PRO A 122 17.64 16.36 -22.09
CA PRO A 122 18.53 17.50 -21.98
C PRO A 122 19.81 17.30 -22.81
N ILE A 123 19.97 18.09 -23.88
CA ILE A 123 21.18 18.13 -24.68
C ILE A 123 22.27 18.86 -23.87
N TYR A 124 23.34 18.13 -23.51
CA TYR A 124 24.60 18.72 -23.09
C TYR A 124 25.58 18.68 -24.28
N GLY A 125 26.13 19.83 -24.64
CA GLY A 125 27.06 19.97 -25.75
C GLY A 125 28.47 19.49 -25.41
N ASP A 126 29.15 18.89 -26.39
CA ASP A 126 30.56 18.54 -26.32
C ASP A 126 31.46 19.78 -26.24
N VAL A 127 32.51 19.71 -25.41
CA VAL A 127 33.70 20.57 -25.51
C VAL A 127 34.93 19.69 -25.26
N SER A 128 35.76 19.52 -26.27
CA SER A 128 36.93 18.65 -26.24
C SER A 128 38.25 19.42 -26.06
N THR A 129 39.10 18.89 -25.18
CA THR A 129 40.58 18.92 -25.19
C THR A 129 41.32 20.24 -25.52
N GLY A 130 42.06 20.78 -24.54
CA GLY A 130 42.97 21.93 -24.71
C GLY A 130 44.03 22.05 -23.59
N ASP A 131 45.12 21.31 -23.75
CA ASP A 131 46.31 21.11 -22.91
C ASP A 131 46.80 22.16 -21.86
N ALA A 132 47.16 21.60 -20.70
CA ALA A 132 48.44 21.79 -19.95
C ALA A 132 48.70 22.97 -18.96
N LEU A 133 49.69 22.66 -18.09
CA LEU A 133 50.47 23.48 -17.14
C LEU A 133 49.86 23.87 -15.78
N THR A 134 50.50 23.33 -14.74
CA THR A 134 50.53 23.78 -13.33
C THR A 134 51.88 24.46 -13.04
N PRO A 135 52.15 25.01 -11.83
CA PRO A 135 51.28 25.59 -10.79
C PRO A 135 51.64 27.06 -10.43
N GLY A 136 50.78 27.78 -9.69
CA GLY A 136 51.05 29.14 -9.19
C GLY A 136 50.40 29.44 -7.83
N SER A 137 51.13 30.11 -6.93
CA SER A 137 50.81 30.30 -5.50
C SER A 137 50.13 31.63 -5.15
N ALA A 138 49.67 31.74 -3.88
CA ALA A 138 49.27 32.98 -3.15
C ALA A 138 47.97 33.68 -3.65
N SER A 139 46.90 33.94 -2.87
CA SER A 139 46.65 34.44 -1.49
C SER A 139 46.37 35.95 -1.40
N THR A 140 45.65 36.38 -0.34
CA THR A 140 45.11 37.75 -0.07
C THR A 140 44.06 38.25 -1.09
N GLN A 141 42.84 38.69 -0.75
CA GLN A 141 42.28 39.64 0.25
C GLN A 141 42.21 41.11 -0.21
N GLY A 142 41.01 41.70 -0.12
CA GLY A 142 40.66 43.11 -0.40
C GLY A 142 39.52 43.21 -1.42
N LYS A 143 38.25 43.48 -1.08
CA LYS A 143 37.57 44.64 -0.43
C LYS A 143 37.32 45.86 -1.35
N GLY A 144 36.06 45.99 -1.80
CA GLY A 144 35.41 47.24 -2.25
C GLY A 144 35.78 47.72 -3.66
N LEU A 145 35.06 48.70 -4.25
CA LEU A 145 33.75 49.30 -3.90
C LEU A 145 33.22 50.08 -5.14
N MET A 146 31.89 50.30 -5.21
CA MET A 146 31.09 51.27 -6.02
C MET A 146 31.72 52.08 -7.19
N GLY A 147 30.98 52.27 -8.31
CA GLY A 147 31.34 53.32 -9.30
C GLY A 147 30.65 53.33 -10.69
N ASP A 148 29.33 53.56 -10.73
CA ASP A 148 28.56 54.37 -11.72
C ASP A 148 28.97 54.55 -13.22
N ALA A 149 28.16 53.94 -14.11
CA ALA A 149 27.30 54.64 -15.09
C ALA A 149 27.94 55.31 -16.38
N PRO A 150 27.26 56.18 -17.18
CA PRO A 150 26.90 55.79 -18.58
C PRO A 150 27.06 56.87 -19.70
N MET A 151 26.82 56.48 -20.98
CA MET A 151 26.33 57.31 -22.12
C MET A 151 25.59 56.38 -23.12
N GLN A 152 24.50 56.71 -23.84
CA GLN A 152 24.06 57.88 -24.65
C GLN A 152 24.65 57.95 -26.08
N GLY A 153 23.77 58.11 -27.08
CA GLY A 153 24.05 58.22 -28.52
C GLY A 153 22.81 57.93 -29.38
N ASP A 154 22.54 58.74 -30.42
CA ASP A 154 21.19 58.92 -31.01
C ASP A 154 20.97 58.50 -32.48
N VAL A 155 19.68 58.42 -32.82
CA VAL A 155 18.96 58.42 -34.12
C VAL A 155 19.54 59.40 -35.19
N PRO A 156 19.27 59.28 -36.53
CA PRO A 156 17.91 59.32 -37.13
C PRO A 156 17.64 58.55 -38.47
N THR A 157 16.53 58.88 -39.13
CA THR A 157 15.65 58.09 -40.03
C THR A 157 15.65 58.43 -41.54
N GLN A 158 15.16 57.46 -42.36
CA GLN A 158 14.12 57.53 -43.44
C GLN A 158 13.93 56.11 -44.05
N GLY A 159 12.92 55.75 -44.87
CA GLY A 159 11.71 56.39 -45.42
C GLY A 159 11.29 55.71 -46.75
N ASP A 160 10.06 55.75 -47.29
CA ASP A 160 8.74 56.15 -46.76
C ASP A 160 7.58 55.74 -47.74
N ALA A 161 6.30 55.76 -47.30
CA ALA A 161 5.02 55.71 -48.08
C ALA A 161 4.70 54.45 -48.97
N SER A 162 3.46 54.05 -49.35
CA SER A 162 2.01 54.24 -48.97
C SER A 162 1.15 53.30 -49.91
N VAL A 163 -0.20 53.13 -49.98
CA VAL A 163 -1.47 53.72 -49.46
C VAL A 163 -2.60 52.62 -49.47
N GLY A 164 -3.65 52.72 -48.62
CA GLY A 164 -5.00 52.10 -48.84
C GLY A 164 -5.22 50.66 -48.34
N GLY A 165 -6.45 50.15 -48.11
CA GLY A 165 -7.82 50.70 -48.17
C GLY A 165 -8.84 49.64 -47.66
N ALA A 166 -10.09 49.99 -47.31
CA ALA A 166 -11.01 49.12 -46.53
C ALA A 166 -12.36 48.77 -47.20
N GLN A 167 -12.88 47.57 -46.88
CA GLN A 167 -14.28 47.07 -46.90
C GLN A 167 -14.23 45.65 -46.27
N ASP A 168 -15.10 45.18 -45.38
CA ASP A 168 -16.58 45.17 -45.26
C ASP A 168 -17.29 44.14 -46.15
N GLU A 169 -17.84 43.09 -45.52
CA GLU A 169 -19.00 42.32 -46.02
C GLU A 169 -19.75 41.67 -44.83
N GLU A 170 -21.07 41.84 -44.76
CA GLU A 170 -21.99 41.31 -43.73
C GLU A 170 -22.90 40.18 -44.33
N GLU A 171 -23.98 39.83 -43.62
CA GLU A 171 -25.05 38.85 -43.92
C GLU A 171 -24.74 37.38 -43.48
N ALA A 172 -25.46 36.72 -42.54
CA ALA A 172 -26.81 36.83 -41.95
C ALA A 172 -27.96 36.12 -42.74
N PRO A 173 -29.19 35.96 -42.19
CA PRO A 173 -29.52 34.88 -41.24
C PRO A 173 -30.72 33.99 -41.72
N VAL A 174 -31.73 33.72 -40.86
CA VAL A 174 -33.06 33.06 -41.11
C VAL A 174 -33.07 31.51 -41.13
N ASP A 175 -34.06 30.74 -40.63
CA ASP A 175 -35.04 30.87 -39.51
C ASP A 175 -35.69 29.46 -39.27
N PRO A 176 -36.34 29.12 -38.12
CA PRO A 176 -36.56 27.71 -37.73
C PRO A 176 -38.03 27.22 -37.63
N SER A 177 -38.41 26.13 -38.34
CA SER A 177 -39.68 25.43 -38.01
C SER A 177 -39.77 23.94 -38.36
N SER A 178 -40.46 23.21 -37.46
CA SER A 178 -41.17 21.93 -37.65
C SER A 178 -40.41 20.65 -38.07
N ALA A 179 -40.04 19.85 -37.07
CA ALA A 179 -40.60 18.49 -36.93
C ALA A 179 -40.46 17.99 -35.47
N ARG A 180 -41.57 17.62 -34.82
CA ARG A 180 -41.52 16.92 -33.52
C ARG A 180 -41.10 15.48 -33.74
N ARG A 181 -40.03 15.02 -33.09
CA ARG A 181 -39.90 13.62 -32.65
C ARG A 181 -39.41 13.60 -31.21
N THR A 182 -40.01 12.71 -30.43
CA THR A 182 -39.50 12.31 -29.11
C THR A 182 -38.19 11.56 -29.30
N CYS A 183 -37.20 11.86 -28.47
CA CYS A 183 -36.04 11.00 -28.26
C CYS A 183 -36.18 10.49 -26.83
N ASP A 184 -36.22 9.18 -26.68
CA ASP A 184 -36.51 8.52 -25.40
C ASP A 184 -35.36 8.67 -24.41
N GLU A 185 -35.70 8.53 -23.13
CA GLU A 185 -34.74 8.31 -22.06
C GLU A 185 -34.08 6.93 -22.28
N SER A 186 -32.75 6.87 -22.30
CA SER A 186 -32.01 5.61 -22.29
C SER A 186 -30.80 5.72 -21.37
N ASP A 187 -30.95 5.12 -20.20
CA ASP A 187 -30.06 5.15 -19.05
C ASP A 187 -28.58 4.82 -19.39
N GLU A 188 -27.66 5.70 -18.99
CA GLU A 188 -26.27 5.30 -18.69
C GLU A 188 -26.15 5.20 -17.16
N GLU A 189 -26.27 3.97 -16.63
CA GLU A 189 -26.19 3.72 -15.17
C GLU A 189 -24.78 4.00 -14.61
N ASP A 190 -24.74 4.48 -13.36
CA ASP A 190 -23.51 4.85 -12.66
C ASP A 190 -22.52 3.68 -12.54
N SER A 191 -21.29 3.88 -13.03
CA SER A 191 -20.15 3.04 -12.66
C SER A 191 -19.63 3.43 -11.26
N GLU A 192 -20.39 3.10 -10.22
CA GLU A 192 -19.91 3.19 -8.84
C GLU A 192 -18.64 2.32 -8.65
N GLU A 193 -17.71 2.79 -7.81
CA GLU A 193 -16.59 1.95 -7.37
C GLU A 193 -17.15 0.80 -6.51
N ASP A 194 -16.93 -0.46 -6.93
CA ASP A 194 -17.58 -1.66 -6.36
C ASP A 194 -17.31 -1.83 -4.85
N LEU A 195 -18.19 -1.25 -4.04
CA LEU A 195 -18.33 -1.50 -2.61
C LEU A 195 -19.00 -2.88 -2.41
N GLY A 196 -18.23 -3.92 -2.74
CA GLY A 196 -18.60 -5.32 -2.89
C GLY A 196 -19.85 -5.76 -2.12
N THR A 197 -20.84 -6.23 -2.89
CA THR A 197 -22.21 -6.50 -2.43
C THR A 197 -22.26 -7.21 -1.07
N PRO A 198 -22.99 -6.66 -0.08
CA PRO A 198 -23.26 -7.38 1.16
C PRO A 198 -23.92 -8.72 0.86
N GLY A 199 -23.35 -9.81 1.38
CA GLY A 199 -24.00 -11.12 1.33
C GLY A 199 -25.38 -11.07 2.02
N PRO A 200 -26.30 -11.99 1.66
CA PRO A 200 -27.66 -11.98 2.19
C PRO A 200 -27.66 -11.93 3.72
N VAL A 201 -28.45 -11.01 4.26
CA VAL A 201 -28.53 -10.71 5.70
C VAL A 201 -28.79 -12.01 6.47
N PRO A 202 -27.88 -12.44 7.37
CA PRO A 202 -28.21 -13.42 8.38
C PRO A 202 -29.28 -12.78 9.27
N ASP A 203 -30.41 -13.47 9.45
CA ASP A 203 -31.48 -12.93 10.27
C ASP A 203 -30.93 -12.68 11.69
N PHE A 204 -31.01 -11.44 12.14
CA PHE A 204 -30.56 -11.09 13.49
C PHE A 204 -31.68 -11.41 14.46
N ASP A 205 -31.89 -12.72 14.67
CA ASP A 205 -32.60 -13.24 15.83
C ASP A 205 -32.06 -12.52 17.06
N GLN A 206 -32.89 -11.65 17.64
CA GLN A 206 -32.58 -11.01 18.90
C GLN A 206 -32.43 -12.12 19.93
N PRO A 207 -31.29 -12.24 20.62
CA PRO A 207 -31.23 -13.07 21.80
C PRO A 207 -32.24 -12.47 22.80
N GLN A 208 -33.37 -13.14 23.00
CA GLN A 208 -34.32 -12.82 24.08
C GLN A 208 -33.73 -13.23 25.43
N LEU A 209 -32.53 -12.75 25.75
CA LEU A 209 -32.02 -12.76 27.10
C LEU A 209 -32.73 -11.65 27.88
N GLY A 210 -33.94 -12.00 28.32
CA GLY A 210 -34.55 -11.45 29.54
C GLY A 210 -33.86 -11.99 30.79
N GLU A 211 -32.54 -12.11 30.76
CA GLU A 211 -31.69 -12.46 31.89
C GLU A 211 -30.73 -11.30 32.12
N GLN A 212 -30.75 -10.79 33.34
CA GLN A 212 -29.74 -9.85 33.80
C GLN A 212 -28.44 -10.64 33.96
N LEU A 213 -27.61 -10.65 32.91
CA LEU A 213 -26.18 -10.80 33.10
C LEU A 213 -25.73 -9.58 33.90
N GLU A 214 -25.72 -9.74 35.22
CA GLU A 214 -25.19 -8.77 36.16
C GLU A 214 -23.78 -8.41 35.70
N ASP A 215 -23.45 -7.11 35.75
CA ASP A 215 -22.05 -6.71 35.62
C ASP A 215 -21.35 -7.22 36.88
N GLU A 216 -20.77 -8.43 36.79
CA GLU A 216 -19.74 -8.94 37.69
C GLU A 216 -18.51 -8.03 37.54
N ASP A 217 -18.63 -6.83 38.11
CA ASP A 217 -17.55 -6.06 38.70
C ASP A 217 -17.05 -6.81 39.94
N GLU A 218 -16.70 -8.09 39.76
CA GLU A 218 -15.74 -8.74 40.64
C GLU A 218 -14.50 -7.86 40.58
N GLY A 219 -14.23 -7.17 41.70
CA GLY A 219 -12.99 -6.44 41.95
C GLY A 219 -11.82 -7.41 42.04
N HIS A 220 -11.56 -8.13 40.96
CA HIS A 220 -10.55 -9.15 40.86
C HIS A 220 -9.21 -8.46 40.71
N ASP A 221 -8.68 -8.10 41.89
CA ASP A 221 -7.38 -7.53 42.21
C ASP A 221 -6.49 -7.29 40.99
N SER A 222 -6.29 -6.01 40.65
CA SER A 222 -5.36 -5.57 39.62
C SER A 222 -3.92 -5.77 40.07
N THR A 223 -3.56 -7.04 40.25
CA THR A 223 -2.20 -7.55 40.35
C THR A 223 -1.41 -6.93 39.20
N ASN A 224 -0.57 -5.95 39.57
CA ASN A 224 0.32 -5.27 38.64
C ASN A 224 1.44 -6.24 38.26
N ILE A 225 1.09 -7.26 37.46
CA ILE A 225 2.02 -8.03 36.66
C ILE A 225 2.76 -7.00 35.82
N SER A 226 4.04 -6.80 36.13
CA SER A 226 4.92 -5.89 35.40
C SER A 226 5.23 -6.50 34.03
N LEU A 227 4.25 -6.37 33.13
CA LEU A 227 4.33 -6.91 31.78
C LEU A 227 5.45 -6.21 31.02
N ASN A 228 6.23 -7.00 30.28
CA ASN A 228 7.28 -6.54 29.41
C ASN A 228 6.89 -6.77 27.95
N LEU A 229 7.30 -5.87 27.04
CA LEU A 229 7.12 -6.08 25.60
C LEU A 229 7.78 -7.38 25.08
N ASN A 230 8.80 -7.88 25.77
CA ASN A 230 9.48 -9.15 25.46
C ASN A 230 8.76 -10.39 26.03
N ASP A 231 7.74 -10.24 26.88
CA ASP A 231 7.02 -11.39 27.45
C ASP A 231 6.30 -12.18 26.34
N PRO A 232 6.33 -13.53 26.37
CA PRO A 232 5.71 -14.34 25.33
C PRO A 232 4.19 -14.12 25.24
N LEU A 233 3.66 -14.17 24.02
CA LEU A 233 2.22 -14.10 23.79
C LEU A 233 1.56 -15.42 24.21
N PRO A 234 0.41 -15.38 24.92
CA PRO A 234 -0.30 -16.58 25.34
C PRO A 234 -0.79 -17.39 24.12
N GLN A 235 -0.88 -18.71 24.29
CA GLN A 235 -1.40 -19.60 23.24
C GLN A 235 -2.92 -19.40 23.07
N PRO A 236 -3.43 -19.06 21.88
CA PRO A 236 -4.86 -18.82 21.68
C PRO A 236 -5.69 -20.10 21.69
N THR A 237 -6.93 -20.00 22.16
CA THR A 237 -7.91 -21.10 22.06
C THR A 237 -8.56 -21.16 20.68
N LEU A 238 -8.72 -20.03 20.00
CA LEU A 238 -9.34 -19.96 18.68
C LEU A 238 -8.34 -20.27 17.56
N SER A 239 -8.65 -21.28 16.76
CA SER A 239 -7.71 -21.87 15.81
C SER A 239 -7.24 -20.90 14.70
N LYS A 240 -8.08 -19.94 14.30
CA LYS A 240 -7.70 -18.82 13.43
C LYS A 240 -6.59 -17.94 14.02
N LEU A 241 -6.62 -17.70 15.35
CA LEU A 241 -5.60 -16.93 16.05
C LEU A 241 -4.33 -17.76 16.28
N VAL A 242 -4.45 -19.09 16.44
CA VAL A 242 -3.31 -20.00 16.44
C VAL A 242 -2.54 -19.92 15.11
N LEU A 243 -3.24 -19.88 13.97
CA LEU A 243 -2.61 -19.78 12.65
C LEU A 243 -1.78 -18.49 12.50
N ILE A 244 -2.37 -17.33 12.85
CA ILE A 244 -1.66 -16.04 12.76
C ILE A 244 -0.54 -15.95 13.80
N LYS A 245 -0.71 -16.52 15.01
CA LYS A 245 0.37 -16.58 16.00
C LYS A 245 1.53 -17.46 15.54
N ASP A 246 1.26 -18.63 14.95
CA ASP A 246 2.32 -19.46 14.36
C ASP A 246 3.05 -18.73 13.22
N MET A 247 2.34 -17.95 12.38
CA MET A 247 2.97 -17.10 11.36
C MET A 247 3.89 -16.01 11.98
N VAL A 248 3.48 -15.41 13.09
CA VAL A 248 4.31 -14.47 13.88
C VAL A 248 5.55 -15.16 14.47
N GLU A 249 5.42 -16.39 14.97
CA GLU A 249 6.53 -17.18 15.51
C GLU A 249 7.46 -17.72 14.40
N ASP A 250 6.93 -18.01 13.21
CA ASP A 250 7.70 -18.31 11.99
C ASP A 250 8.57 -17.12 11.60
N VAL A 251 8.03 -15.89 11.57
CA VAL A 251 8.83 -14.68 11.36
C VAL A 251 9.87 -14.52 12.46
N ASN A 252 9.49 -14.69 13.73
CA ASN A 252 10.41 -14.49 14.85
C ASN A 252 11.57 -15.50 14.88
N SER A 253 11.34 -16.73 14.42
CA SER A 253 12.34 -17.81 14.37
C SER A 253 13.17 -17.83 13.07
N ALA A 254 12.63 -17.36 11.94
CA ALA A 254 13.20 -17.43 10.57
C ALA A 254 14.72 -17.25 10.43
N ARG A 255 15.35 -18.08 9.59
CA ARG A 255 16.77 -18.01 9.21
C ARG A 255 16.92 -17.84 7.71
N LEU A 256 18.10 -17.43 7.26
CA LEU A 256 18.38 -17.28 5.82
C LEU A 256 18.41 -18.64 5.09
N GLU A 257 18.76 -19.72 5.78
CA GLU A 257 18.72 -21.10 5.27
C GLU A 257 17.31 -21.64 4.99
N ASP A 258 16.26 -21.07 5.60
CA ASP A 258 14.91 -21.65 5.55
C ASP A 258 14.22 -21.44 4.18
N ASP A 259 14.56 -20.33 3.51
CA ASP A 259 13.83 -19.77 2.37
C ASP A 259 14.74 -19.41 1.15
N LEU A 260 16.07 -19.51 1.28
CA LEU A 260 17.04 -19.17 0.21
C LEU A 260 17.83 -20.41 -0.26
N ASP A 261 18.18 -20.44 -1.54
CA ASP A 261 19.09 -21.46 -2.09
C ASP A 261 20.56 -21.20 -1.74
N GLU A 262 21.40 -22.24 -1.85
CA GLU A 262 22.83 -22.18 -1.51
C GLU A 262 23.62 -21.09 -2.28
N GLN A 263 23.23 -20.79 -3.53
CA GLN A 263 23.91 -19.79 -4.36
C GLN A 263 23.53 -18.37 -3.91
N MET A 264 22.25 -18.12 -3.62
CA MET A 264 21.79 -16.84 -3.09
C MET A 264 22.32 -16.61 -1.68
N LEU A 265 22.25 -17.61 -0.80
CA LEU A 265 22.79 -17.57 0.56
C LEU A 265 24.30 -17.32 0.56
N GLY A 266 25.04 -18.02 -0.30
CA GLY A 266 26.49 -17.85 -0.47
C GLY A 266 26.87 -16.41 -0.86
N ARG A 267 26.13 -15.80 -1.79
CA ARG A 267 26.31 -14.38 -2.20
C ARG A 267 25.83 -13.38 -1.14
N LEU A 268 24.78 -13.72 -0.40
CA LEU A 268 24.25 -12.87 0.67
C LEU A 268 25.20 -12.77 1.86
N ARG A 269 25.96 -13.84 2.14
CA ARG A 269 27.05 -13.86 3.12
C ARG A 269 28.38 -13.32 2.57
N ASN A 270 28.61 -13.42 1.27
CA ASN A 270 29.83 -12.95 0.59
C ASN A 270 29.49 -11.94 -0.53
N PRO A 271 29.19 -10.67 -0.20
CA PRO A 271 28.88 -9.64 -1.19
C PRO A 271 30.05 -9.41 -2.17
N PRO A 272 29.76 -9.15 -3.46
CA PRO A 272 30.77 -8.64 -4.39
C PRO A 272 31.34 -7.30 -3.89
N LYS A 273 32.67 -7.20 -3.85
CA LYS A 273 33.41 -6.03 -3.32
C LYS A 273 33.66 -4.93 -4.35
N GLU A 274 33.38 -5.20 -5.62
CA GLU A 274 33.62 -4.24 -6.71
C GLU A 274 32.39 -4.19 -7.63
N PRO A 275 32.11 -3.06 -8.30
CA PRO A 275 31.26 -3.04 -9.47
C PRO A 275 31.80 -4.03 -10.51
N GLU A 276 30.97 -4.94 -10.99
CA GLU A 276 31.44 -5.97 -11.93
C GLU A 276 31.83 -5.33 -13.26
N SER A 277 33.06 -5.56 -13.72
CA SER A 277 33.53 -5.05 -15.02
C SER A 277 32.78 -5.76 -16.16
N LEU A 278 31.86 -5.03 -16.79
CA LEU A 278 31.02 -5.54 -17.86
C LEU A 278 31.70 -5.36 -19.22
N ALA A 279 31.96 -6.46 -19.93
CA ALA A 279 32.45 -6.43 -21.30
C ALA A 279 31.47 -5.67 -22.22
N SER A 280 31.99 -5.01 -23.27
CA SER A 280 31.19 -4.17 -24.18
C SER A 280 29.98 -4.90 -24.79
N ASP A 281 30.11 -6.21 -25.08
CA ASP A 281 29.00 -7.02 -25.61
C ASP A 281 27.88 -7.21 -24.57
N ILE A 282 28.23 -7.35 -23.29
CA ILE A 282 27.26 -7.48 -22.19
C ILE A 282 26.56 -6.14 -21.97
N LEU A 283 27.30 -5.02 -22.01
CA LEU A 283 26.73 -3.68 -21.92
C LEU A 283 25.74 -3.40 -23.06
N PHE A 284 26.11 -3.74 -24.30
CA PHE A 284 25.21 -3.59 -25.45
C PHE A 284 23.98 -4.51 -25.32
N SER A 285 24.16 -5.77 -24.90
CA SER A 285 23.06 -6.71 -24.66
C SER A 285 22.09 -6.20 -23.55
N MET A 286 22.62 -5.60 -22.48
CA MET A 286 21.84 -4.97 -21.40
C MET A 286 21.12 -3.69 -21.85
N ALA A 287 21.77 -2.85 -22.67
CA ALA A 287 21.14 -1.65 -23.23
C ALA A 287 20.00 -2.01 -24.21
N LEU A 288 20.21 -3.01 -25.07
CA LEU A 288 19.20 -3.55 -25.97
C LEU A 288 18.01 -4.14 -25.19
N PHE A 289 18.28 -4.93 -24.16
CA PHE A 289 17.26 -5.46 -23.26
C PHE A 289 16.45 -4.34 -22.58
N ASN A 290 17.11 -3.30 -22.09
CA ASN A 290 16.45 -2.16 -21.46
C ASN A 290 15.54 -1.39 -22.44
N ASN A 291 15.99 -1.19 -23.67
CA ASN A 291 15.21 -0.51 -24.71
C ASN A 291 14.04 -1.37 -25.22
N LEU A 292 14.17 -2.70 -25.16
CA LEU A 292 13.13 -3.66 -25.52
C LEU A 292 12.26 -4.13 -24.32
N MET A 293 12.27 -3.41 -23.19
CA MET A 293 11.49 -3.78 -21.98
C MET A 293 9.97 -3.87 -22.18
N GLY A 294 9.42 -3.24 -23.22
CA GLY A 294 8.01 -3.38 -23.64
C GLY A 294 7.76 -4.44 -24.72
N GLY A 295 8.81 -5.07 -25.23
CA GLY A 295 8.75 -6.09 -26.29
C GLY A 295 8.72 -7.52 -25.75
N SER A 296 8.63 -8.48 -26.67
CA SER A 296 8.71 -9.91 -26.34
C SER A 296 10.16 -10.42 -26.29
N GLU A 297 10.39 -11.56 -25.63
CA GLU A 297 11.68 -12.27 -25.68
C GLU A 297 12.07 -12.65 -27.13
N GLN A 298 11.09 -12.85 -28.02
CA GLN A 298 11.31 -13.07 -29.44
C GLN A 298 11.86 -11.80 -30.13
N MET A 299 11.29 -10.61 -29.88
CA MET A 299 11.80 -9.35 -30.43
C MET A 299 13.26 -9.09 -30.04
N TYR A 300 13.64 -9.40 -28.80
CA TYR A 300 15.04 -9.35 -28.37
C TYR A 300 15.90 -10.34 -29.15
N HIS A 301 15.43 -11.58 -29.31
CA HIS A 301 16.15 -12.61 -30.05
C HIS A 301 16.36 -12.26 -31.52
N ASP A 302 15.31 -11.81 -32.20
CA ASP A 302 15.34 -11.42 -33.62
C ASP A 302 16.26 -10.22 -33.82
N THR A 303 16.19 -9.21 -32.95
CA THR A 303 17.11 -8.06 -33.01
C THR A 303 18.57 -8.49 -32.81
N CYS A 304 18.84 -9.45 -31.91
CA CYS A 304 20.18 -10.03 -31.76
C CYS A 304 20.64 -10.81 -33.01
N GLN A 305 19.73 -11.52 -33.71
CA GLN A 305 20.04 -12.16 -34.98
C GLN A 305 20.38 -11.12 -36.06
N THR A 306 19.57 -10.05 -36.20
CA THR A 306 19.80 -8.97 -37.16
C THR A 306 21.14 -8.26 -36.91
N ILE A 307 21.44 -7.90 -35.66
CA ILE A 307 22.74 -7.29 -35.29
C ILE A 307 23.89 -8.24 -35.66
N LYS A 308 23.76 -9.53 -35.37
CA LYS A 308 24.78 -10.53 -35.72
C LYS A 308 24.95 -10.70 -37.24
N HIS A 309 23.87 -10.63 -38.02
CA HIS A 309 23.92 -10.73 -39.47
C HIS A 309 24.70 -9.57 -40.10
N PHE A 310 24.40 -8.33 -39.71
CA PHE A 310 25.01 -7.14 -40.32
C PHE A 310 26.38 -6.75 -39.73
N THR A 311 26.69 -7.12 -38.49
CA THR A 311 27.94 -6.69 -37.81
C THR A 311 28.88 -7.84 -37.43
N GLY A 312 28.45 -9.10 -37.57
CA GLY A 312 29.16 -10.28 -37.05
C GLY A 312 29.13 -10.41 -35.51
N ARG A 313 28.79 -9.34 -34.79
CA ARG A 313 28.81 -9.27 -33.32
C ARG A 313 27.72 -10.17 -32.71
N THR A 314 28.12 -11.11 -31.87
CA THR A 314 27.17 -11.99 -31.16
C THR A 314 26.84 -11.40 -29.80
N LEU A 315 25.58 -11.00 -29.61
CA LEU A 315 25.06 -10.53 -28.31
C LEU A 315 24.64 -11.70 -27.41
N GLU A 316 24.51 -11.43 -26.11
CA GLU A 316 24.13 -12.43 -25.12
C GLU A 316 22.63 -12.72 -25.13
N SER A 317 22.25 -13.95 -24.77
CA SER A 317 20.85 -14.38 -24.76
C SER A 317 20.02 -13.66 -23.70
N TYR A 318 18.71 -13.50 -23.96
CA TYR A 318 17.77 -12.84 -23.06
C TYR A 318 17.84 -13.38 -21.62
N HIS A 319 17.89 -14.71 -21.46
CA HIS A 319 18.09 -15.34 -20.15
C HIS A 319 19.40 -14.91 -19.47
N LYS A 320 20.54 -14.91 -20.18
CA LYS A 320 21.83 -14.48 -19.61
C LYS A 320 21.77 -13.02 -19.18
N VAL A 321 21.21 -12.14 -20.01
CA VAL A 321 21.05 -10.71 -19.70
C VAL A 321 20.15 -10.51 -18.50
N LYS A 322 18.99 -11.18 -18.44
CA LYS A 322 18.08 -11.14 -17.29
C LYS A 322 18.78 -11.60 -16.00
N THR A 323 19.48 -12.73 -16.04
CA THR A 323 20.28 -13.22 -14.90
C THR A 323 21.39 -12.24 -14.52
N LYS A 324 21.99 -11.53 -15.49
CA LYS A 324 22.98 -10.47 -15.21
C LYS A 324 22.34 -9.28 -14.49
N VAL A 325 21.22 -8.76 -14.99
CA VAL A 325 20.46 -7.66 -14.36
C VAL A 325 20.03 -8.04 -12.93
N GLU A 326 19.44 -9.22 -12.75
CA GLU A 326 19.06 -9.81 -11.45
C GLU A 326 20.26 -9.88 -10.49
N ASN A 327 21.42 -10.34 -10.99
CA ASN A 327 22.64 -10.45 -10.20
C ASN A 327 23.28 -9.10 -9.84
N THR A 328 23.22 -8.11 -10.74
CA THR A 328 23.82 -6.78 -10.54
C THR A 328 22.97 -5.94 -9.58
N THR A 329 21.65 -5.91 -9.81
CA THR A 329 20.68 -5.10 -9.04
C THR A 329 20.23 -5.73 -7.72
N GLY A 330 20.35 -7.05 -7.59
CA GLY A 330 19.83 -7.78 -6.43
C GLY A 330 18.31 -8.00 -6.44
N VAL A 331 17.61 -7.67 -7.53
CA VAL A 331 16.16 -7.93 -7.68
C VAL A 331 15.94 -9.42 -8.03
N ALA A 332 16.27 -10.28 -7.07
CA ALA A 332 16.16 -11.74 -7.19
C ALA A 332 14.73 -12.22 -6.93
N GLN A 333 14.25 -13.21 -7.68
CA GLN A 333 12.88 -13.72 -7.56
C GLN A 333 12.80 -15.02 -6.73
N LEU A 334 12.17 -14.97 -5.55
CA LEU A 334 11.67 -16.17 -4.87
C LEU A 334 10.25 -16.46 -5.35
N ARG A 335 9.98 -17.71 -5.76
CA ARG A 335 8.67 -18.13 -6.26
C ARG A 335 7.92 -18.90 -5.18
N ASN A 336 6.77 -18.38 -4.77
CA ASN A 336 5.94 -18.97 -3.74
C ASN A 336 4.60 -19.40 -4.34
N ASP A 337 4.16 -20.62 -4.03
CA ASP A 337 2.89 -21.14 -4.55
C ASP A 337 1.70 -20.47 -3.88
N MET A 338 0.60 -20.27 -4.61
CA MET A 338 -0.64 -19.72 -4.07
C MET A 338 -1.89 -20.42 -4.60
N CYS A 339 -2.99 -20.24 -3.87
CA CYS A 339 -4.31 -20.65 -4.32
C CYS A 339 -4.73 -19.87 -5.59
N VAL A 340 -5.32 -20.56 -6.58
CA VAL A 340 -5.87 -19.94 -7.80
C VAL A 340 -7.05 -18.98 -7.57
N ARG A 341 -7.56 -18.90 -6.35
CA ARG A 341 -8.60 -17.94 -5.93
C ARG A 341 -8.06 -16.82 -5.02
N SER A 342 -6.73 -16.71 -4.87
CA SER A 342 -6.03 -15.79 -3.96
C SER A 342 -6.29 -16.01 -2.45
N CYS A 343 -6.96 -17.10 -2.07
CA CYS A 343 -7.31 -17.36 -0.66
C CYS A 343 -6.10 -17.35 0.28
N VAL A 344 -5.05 -18.10 -0.10
CA VAL A 344 -3.81 -18.25 0.68
C VAL A 344 -2.58 -18.38 -0.22
N ALA A 345 -1.43 -18.02 0.32
CA ALA A 345 -0.12 -18.55 -0.08
C ALA A 345 0.15 -19.89 0.63
N PHE A 346 0.85 -20.80 -0.04
CA PHE A 346 1.30 -22.07 0.55
C PHE A 346 2.69 -21.91 1.20
N THR A 347 2.73 -21.11 2.27
CA THR A 347 3.93 -20.63 2.98
C THR A 347 3.82 -20.90 4.49
N GLY A 348 4.95 -21.04 5.19
CA GLY A 348 4.99 -21.31 6.64
C GLY A 348 4.08 -22.47 7.08
N PRO A 349 3.10 -22.26 7.99
CA PRO A 349 2.13 -23.29 8.41
C PRO A 349 1.32 -23.95 7.27
N LEU A 350 1.26 -23.32 6.10
CA LEU A 350 0.52 -23.77 4.92
C LEU A 350 1.42 -24.47 3.88
N LYS A 351 2.74 -24.53 4.10
CA LYS A 351 3.75 -24.98 3.13
C LYS A 351 3.58 -26.44 2.67
N GLU A 352 3.09 -27.30 3.53
CA GLU A 352 2.94 -28.75 3.25
C GLU A 352 1.56 -29.14 2.72
N LEU A 353 0.67 -28.17 2.44
CA LEU A 353 -0.66 -28.45 1.89
C LEU A 353 -0.64 -28.63 0.36
N ASP A 354 -1.40 -29.64 -0.08
CA ASP A 354 -1.70 -29.99 -1.47
C ASP A 354 -2.91 -29.23 -2.04
N LYS A 355 -3.83 -28.83 -1.15
CA LYS A 355 -5.12 -28.19 -1.44
C LYS A 355 -5.34 -27.01 -0.50
N CYS A 356 -5.94 -25.94 -1.00
CA CYS A 356 -6.28 -24.77 -0.21
C CYS A 356 -7.19 -25.14 0.99
N PRO A 357 -6.91 -24.67 2.22
CA PRO A 357 -7.75 -24.98 3.38
C PRO A 357 -9.14 -24.36 3.25
N GLU A 358 -9.23 -23.07 2.88
CA GLU A 358 -10.49 -22.33 2.74
C GLU A 358 -11.39 -22.87 1.63
N CYS A 359 -10.82 -23.10 0.43
CA CYS A 359 -11.61 -23.24 -0.79
C CYS A 359 -11.46 -24.60 -1.51
N ASN A 360 -10.62 -25.50 -0.98
CA ASN A 360 -10.37 -26.87 -1.46
C ASN A 360 -9.82 -27.01 -2.90
N GLU A 361 -9.48 -25.91 -3.58
CA GLU A 361 -8.74 -25.93 -4.85
C GLU A 361 -7.37 -26.62 -4.68
N ASP A 362 -6.99 -27.44 -5.67
CA ASP A 362 -5.64 -27.99 -5.76
C ASP A 362 -4.59 -26.88 -5.89
N ARG A 363 -3.45 -27.06 -5.23
CA ARG A 363 -2.23 -26.27 -5.44
C ARG A 363 -1.56 -26.59 -6.77
N TYR A 364 -1.56 -27.88 -7.14
CA TYR A 364 -0.81 -28.41 -8.27
C TYR A 364 -1.73 -28.87 -9.42
N GLN A 365 -1.17 -28.91 -10.63
CA GLN A 365 -1.75 -29.51 -11.82
C GLN A 365 -0.71 -30.41 -12.51
N LYS A 366 -1.14 -31.49 -13.17
CA LYS A 366 -0.24 -32.35 -13.95
C LYS A 366 0.04 -31.72 -15.31
N ASN A 367 1.32 -31.47 -15.61
CA ASN A 367 1.76 -30.91 -16.88
C ASN A 367 1.52 -31.90 -18.03
N LYS A 368 0.70 -31.51 -19.02
CA LYS A 368 0.30 -32.38 -20.14
C LYS A 368 1.46 -32.92 -21.00
N LYS A 369 2.64 -32.29 -21.00
CA LYS A 369 3.81 -32.70 -21.78
C LYS A 369 4.83 -33.54 -20.99
N SER A 370 4.91 -33.36 -19.66
CA SER A 370 5.95 -34.00 -18.82
C SER A 370 5.42 -34.87 -17.69
N GLY A 371 4.10 -34.94 -17.48
CA GLY A 371 3.44 -35.70 -16.41
C GLY A 371 3.62 -35.14 -14.99
N LYS A 372 4.67 -34.34 -14.77
CA LYS A 372 5.02 -33.76 -13.46
C LYS A 372 3.94 -32.83 -12.92
N LEU A 373 3.80 -32.83 -11.60
CA LEU A 373 3.08 -31.78 -10.88
C LEU A 373 3.79 -30.43 -11.08
N GLN A 374 3.00 -29.38 -11.28
CA GLN A 374 3.42 -27.99 -11.32
C GLN A 374 2.41 -27.12 -10.57
N PRO A 375 2.83 -26.06 -9.87
CA PRO A 375 1.91 -25.11 -9.25
C PRO A 375 0.91 -24.54 -10.26
N ARG A 376 -0.36 -24.40 -9.85
CA ARG A 376 -1.40 -23.78 -10.69
C ARG A 376 -1.26 -22.26 -10.74
N GLN A 377 -0.78 -21.64 -9.66
CA GLN A 377 -0.48 -20.21 -9.59
C GLN A 377 0.67 -19.96 -8.59
N GLN A 378 1.49 -18.94 -8.84
CA GLN A 378 2.58 -18.51 -7.97
C GLN A 378 2.57 -16.99 -7.82
N PHE A 379 3.07 -16.50 -6.69
CA PHE A 379 3.43 -15.09 -6.47
C PHE A 379 4.95 -14.97 -6.26
N TYR A 380 5.47 -13.75 -6.35
CA TYR A 380 6.90 -13.50 -6.32
C TYR A 380 7.28 -12.63 -5.13
N THR A 381 8.21 -13.10 -4.30
CA THR A 381 8.85 -12.31 -3.23
C THR A 381 10.25 -11.93 -3.67
N ILE A 382 10.65 -10.69 -3.44
CA ILE A 382 11.97 -10.17 -3.77
C ILE A 382 12.71 -9.87 -2.45
N PRO A 383 13.74 -10.67 -2.10
CA PRO A 383 14.63 -10.42 -0.97
C PRO A 383 15.13 -8.97 -0.84
N LEU A 384 15.02 -8.41 0.36
CA LEU A 384 15.57 -7.08 0.66
C LEU A 384 17.11 -7.07 0.68
N GLY A 385 17.72 -8.14 1.19
CA GLY A 385 19.18 -8.21 1.42
C GLY A 385 20.05 -8.02 0.18
N PRO A 386 19.83 -8.77 -0.93
CA PRO A 386 20.60 -8.60 -2.16
C PRO A 386 20.42 -7.21 -2.80
N GLN A 387 19.24 -6.60 -2.68
CA GLN A 387 18.98 -5.24 -3.15
C GLN A 387 19.79 -4.20 -2.35
N LEU A 388 19.79 -4.31 -1.01
CA LEU A 388 20.64 -3.48 -0.15
C LEU A 388 22.14 -3.66 -0.45
N GLN A 389 22.59 -4.90 -0.70
CA GLN A 389 23.97 -5.15 -1.14
C GLN A 389 24.31 -4.44 -2.46
N ALA A 390 23.39 -4.33 -3.41
CA ALA A 390 23.61 -3.61 -4.65
C ALA A 390 23.70 -2.09 -4.43
N MET A 391 22.85 -1.53 -3.56
CA MET A 391 22.88 -0.10 -3.21
C MET A 391 24.19 0.31 -2.54
N TRP A 392 24.69 -0.46 -1.57
CA TRP A 392 25.94 -0.16 -0.87
C TRP A 392 27.20 -0.34 -1.74
N ARG A 393 27.18 -1.20 -2.77
CA ARG A 393 28.38 -1.62 -3.54
C ARG A 393 29.10 -0.48 -4.28
N THR A 394 28.40 0.60 -4.63
CA THR A 394 28.98 1.73 -5.39
C THR A 394 29.35 2.89 -4.46
N PRO A 395 30.41 3.67 -4.74
CA PRO A 395 30.75 4.85 -3.93
C PRO A 395 29.61 5.86 -3.84
N GLU A 396 28.91 6.08 -4.95
CA GLU A 396 27.76 6.98 -5.06
C GLU A 396 26.54 6.48 -4.26
N GLY A 397 26.26 5.17 -4.30
CA GLY A 397 25.18 4.54 -3.54
C GLY A 397 25.47 4.52 -2.04
N ALA A 398 26.68 4.14 -1.64
CA ALA A 398 27.13 4.18 -0.24
C ALA A 398 27.11 5.60 0.33
N ASP A 399 27.48 6.63 -0.44
CA ASP A 399 27.35 8.00 0.05
C ASP A 399 25.90 8.39 0.34
N ARG A 400 25.00 8.10 -0.60
CA ARG A 400 23.56 8.39 -0.43
C ARG A 400 22.98 7.63 0.76
N MET A 401 23.38 6.38 0.98
CA MET A 401 22.99 5.57 2.14
C MET A 401 23.50 6.13 3.48
N ARG A 402 24.51 7.02 3.44
CA ARG A 402 25.06 7.74 4.59
C ARG A 402 24.44 9.15 4.78
N TYR A 403 23.41 9.53 4.00
CA TYR A 403 22.64 10.76 4.26
C TYR A 403 22.03 10.77 5.67
N ARG A 404 21.35 9.68 6.06
CA ARG A 404 20.79 9.52 7.42
C ARG A 404 21.80 9.85 8.50
N ASN A 405 23.01 9.31 8.42
CA ASN A 405 24.03 9.51 9.46
C ASN A 405 24.34 11.01 9.59
N ARG A 406 24.65 11.68 8.47
CA ARG A 406 24.89 13.13 8.44
C ARG A 406 23.74 13.94 9.05
N LYS A 407 22.48 13.58 8.75
CA LYS A 407 21.29 14.25 9.31
C LYS A 407 21.04 13.91 10.78
N THR A 408 21.38 12.70 11.21
CA THR A 408 21.31 12.27 12.63
C THR A 408 22.35 13.01 13.46
N ASP A 409 23.58 13.14 12.95
CA ASP A 409 24.66 13.90 13.57
C ASP A 409 24.29 15.40 13.68
N GLU A 410 23.69 15.99 12.63
CA GLU A 410 23.13 17.36 12.64
C GLU A 410 22.05 17.54 13.73
N ILE A 411 21.10 16.60 13.83
CA ILE A 411 20.01 16.64 14.81
C ILE A 411 20.55 16.48 16.24
N ILE A 412 21.46 15.53 16.47
CA ILE A 412 22.05 15.31 17.80
C ILE A 412 22.87 16.53 18.25
N GLN A 413 23.63 17.16 17.35
CA GLN A 413 24.37 18.38 17.65
C GLN A 413 23.43 19.54 18.03
N LYS A 414 22.35 19.76 17.25
CA LYS A 414 21.31 20.75 17.58
C LYS A 414 20.66 20.49 18.94
N ILE A 415 20.35 19.23 19.26
CA ILE A 415 19.79 18.85 20.58
C ILE A 415 20.80 19.12 21.71
N PHE A 416 22.10 18.96 21.48
CA PHE A 416 23.14 19.28 22.46
C PHE A 416 23.25 20.80 22.70
N ASP A 417 23.25 21.60 21.63
CA ASP A 417 23.44 23.05 21.68
C ASP A 417 22.18 23.81 22.13
N GLU A 418 21.01 23.49 21.57
CA GLU A 418 19.72 24.18 21.84
C GLU A 418 18.93 23.54 23.00
N ARG A 419 19.29 22.33 23.44
CA ARG A 419 18.54 21.47 24.39
C ARG A 419 17.12 21.09 23.95
N LYS A 420 16.72 21.37 22.72
CA LYS A 420 15.44 21.00 22.12
C LYS A 420 15.56 20.74 20.62
N ILE A 421 14.48 20.29 20.00
CA ILE A 421 14.35 20.23 18.54
C ILE A 421 13.41 21.37 18.12
N SER A 422 13.98 22.42 17.55
CA SER A 422 13.25 23.64 17.16
C SER A 422 12.46 23.51 15.84
N SER A 423 12.83 22.54 14.98
CA SER A 423 12.22 22.33 13.66
C SER A 423 12.30 20.88 13.17
N PHE A 424 11.35 20.50 12.32
CA PHE A 424 11.11 19.14 11.87
C PHE A 424 11.04 19.10 10.33
N GLU A 425 11.95 18.37 9.68
CA GLU A 425 12.08 18.27 8.21
C GLU A 425 11.89 16.83 7.67
N ASP A 426 12.21 15.82 8.48
CA ASP A 426 12.33 14.42 8.03
C ASP A 426 12.10 13.45 9.19
N VAL A 427 11.85 12.17 8.88
CA VAL A 427 11.54 11.08 9.82
C VAL A 427 12.56 10.90 10.96
N PHE A 428 13.78 11.40 10.79
CA PHE A 428 14.85 11.34 11.79
C PHE A 428 14.68 12.29 12.97
N HIS A 429 13.71 13.21 12.93
CA HIS A 429 13.45 14.13 14.05
C HIS A 429 12.45 13.55 15.09
N GLY A 430 11.80 12.41 14.80
CA GLY A 430 10.85 11.77 15.73
C GLY A 430 11.54 11.03 16.89
N SER A 431 10.94 11.10 18.08
CA SER A 431 11.47 10.46 19.30
C SER A 431 11.85 8.99 19.10
N GLU A 432 10.99 8.22 18.44
CA GLU A 432 11.14 6.78 18.22
C GLU A 432 12.44 6.42 17.47
N TYR A 433 12.89 7.31 16.58
CA TYR A 433 14.16 7.17 15.87
C TYR A 433 15.35 7.68 16.71
N ILE A 434 15.22 8.85 17.33
CA ILE A 434 16.28 9.48 18.14
C ILE A 434 16.62 8.61 19.35
N ASP A 435 15.61 8.11 20.04
CA ASP A 435 15.75 7.18 21.17
C ASP A 435 16.30 5.83 20.69
N ALA A 436 15.95 5.36 19.49
CA ALA A 436 16.57 4.16 18.92
C ALA A 436 18.07 4.35 18.62
N CYS A 437 18.50 5.55 18.25
CA CYS A 437 19.93 5.88 18.14
C CYS A 437 20.59 5.99 19.53
N ARG A 438 19.94 6.66 20.49
CA ARG A 438 20.44 6.82 21.88
C ARG A 438 20.62 5.48 22.59
N ASP A 439 19.64 4.59 22.48
CA ASP A 439 19.64 3.22 23.02
C ASP A 439 20.62 2.28 22.29
N LYS A 440 21.22 2.74 21.18
CA LYS A 440 22.05 1.92 20.28
C LYS A 440 21.27 0.73 19.68
N ARG A 441 19.96 0.90 19.47
CA ARG A 441 19.08 0.00 18.71
C ARG A 441 19.21 0.20 17.20
N ILE A 442 19.61 1.40 16.76
CA ILE A 442 20.06 1.72 15.40
C ILE A 442 21.57 2.03 15.46
N HIS A 443 22.37 1.34 14.63
CA HIS A 443 23.79 1.61 14.45
C HIS A 443 24.08 2.38 13.14
N PRO A 444 25.23 3.09 13.04
CA PRO A 444 25.58 3.88 11.86
C PRO A 444 25.61 3.12 10.51
N ASN A 445 25.74 1.80 10.52
CA ASN A 445 25.78 0.97 9.31
C ASN A 445 24.44 0.29 8.98
N ASP A 446 23.44 0.38 9.86
CA ASP A 446 22.13 -0.24 9.65
C ASP A 446 21.32 0.49 8.57
N VAL A 447 20.20 -0.09 8.13
CA VAL A 447 19.30 0.53 7.14
C VAL A 447 17.91 0.70 7.73
N PHE A 448 17.45 1.94 7.85
CA PHE A 448 16.10 2.28 8.27
C PHE A 448 15.15 2.10 7.08
N VAL A 449 14.13 1.24 7.23
CA VAL A 449 13.22 0.87 6.14
C VAL A 449 11.76 1.15 6.50
N MET A 450 11.03 1.65 5.51
CA MET A 450 9.58 1.76 5.49
C MET A 450 9.01 0.66 4.59
N PHE A 451 7.93 0.01 5.02
CA PHE A 451 7.17 -0.91 4.19
C PHE A 451 5.93 -0.20 3.64
N SER A 452 5.59 -0.44 2.37
CA SER A 452 4.32 0.00 1.78
C SER A 452 3.73 -1.11 0.93
N PHE A 453 2.42 -1.28 0.97
CA PHE A 453 1.71 -2.24 0.12
C PHE A 453 0.31 -1.75 -0.21
N ASP A 454 -0.19 -2.11 -1.39
CA ASP A 454 -1.52 -1.71 -1.88
C ASP A 454 -2.06 -2.69 -2.93
N GLY A 455 -3.36 -2.60 -3.19
CA GLY A 455 -4.03 -3.21 -4.34
C GLY A 455 -4.06 -2.25 -5.53
N ALA A 456 -3.89 -2.75 -6.75
CA ALA A 456 -3.91 -1.96 -7.96
C ALA A 456 -4.66 -2.67 -9.09
N GLN A 457 -5.69 -2.01 -9.62
CA GLN A 457 -6.42 -2.48 -10.79
C GLN A 457 -5.60 -2.24 -12.07
N LEU A 458 -5.08 -3.32 -12.66
CA LEU A 458 -4.19 -3.24 -13.83
C LEU A 458 -4.92 -3.00 -15.17
N TYR A 459 -6.23 -3.20 -15.23
CA TYR A 459 -7.02 -3.09 -16.45
C TYR A 459 -8.29 -2.29 -16.19
N ARG A 460 -8.55 -1.26 -17.01
CA ARG A 460 -9.73 -0.39 -16.90
C ARG A 460 -11.03 -1.20 -16.88
N ASP A 461 -11.19 -2.11 -17.84
CA ASP A 461 -12.48 -2.77 -18.12
C ASP A 461 -12.52 -4.23 -17.63
N LYS A 462 -11.63 -4.60 -16.69
CA LYS A 462 -11.60 -5.95 -16.07
C LYS A 462 -11.20 -5.85 -14.60
N ALA A 463 -12.03 -6.41 -13.71
CA ALA A 463 -11.68 -6.62 -12.30
C ALA A 463 -10.36 -7.41 -12.20
N SER A 464 -9.33 -6.78 -11.62
CA SER A 464 -7.96 -7.29 -11.67
C SER A 464 -7.11 -6.74 -10.52
N ASP A 465 -7.46 -7.14 -9.30
CA ASP A 465 -6.76 -6.78 -8.07
C ASP A 465 -5.38 -7.47 -8.02
N ALA A 466 -4.38 -6.88 -8.66
CA ALA A 466 -2.99 -7.25 -8.38
C ALA A 466 -2.53 -6.53 -7.10
N TRP A 467 -1.79 -7.21 -6.24
CA TRP A 467 -1.30 -6.63 -4.99
C TRP A 467 0.22 -6.55 -4.98
N PHE A 468 0.73 -5.37 -4.61
CA PHE A 468 2.15 -5.05 -4.70
C PHE A 468 2.65 -4.51 -3.37
N ALA A 469 3.90 -4.83 -3.05
CA ALA A 469 4.58 -4.28 -1.89
C ALA A 469 6.00 -3.82 -2.24
N ILE A 470 6.46 -2.80 -1.52
CA ILE A 470 7.74 -2.13 -1.70
C ILE A 470 8.41 -1.85 -0.34
N TRP A 471 9.75 -1.80 -0.37
CA TRP A 471 10.57 -1.24 0.68
C TRP A 471 11.07 0.14 0.22
N VAL A 472 10.81 1.18 1.02
CA VAL A 472 11.40 2.51 0.82
C VAL A 472 12.57 2.66 1.79
N ILE A 473 13.73 2.99 1.23
CA ILE A 473 14.98 3.09 1.98
C ILE A 473 15.14 4.51 2.53
N LEU A 474 14.75 4.68 3.79
CA LEU A 474 14.74 5.97 4.48
C LEU A 474 16.16 6.53 4.65
N ASN A 475 17.21 5.68 4.61
CA ASN A 475 18.62 6.11 4.66
C ASN A 475 19.00 7.18 3.61
N LEU A 476 18.31 7.22 2.48
CA LEU A 476 18.50 8.19 1.39
C LEU A 476 17.77 9.52 1.69
N SER A 477 18.16 10.63 1.07
CA SER A 477 17.45 11.92 1.26
C SER A 477 16.01 11.89 0.73
N PRO A 478 15.11 12.75 1.25
CA PRO A 478 13.73 12.89 0.74
C PRO A 478 13.67 13.09 -0.77
N ASP A 479 14.59 13.88 -1.33
CA ASP A 479 14.71 14.20 -2.75
C ASP A 479 15.15 13.01 -3.63
N LEU A 480 15.45 11.85 -3.02
CA LEU A 480 15.85 10.61 -3.69
C LEU A 480 14.95 9.42 -3.36
N ARG A 481 14.57 9.21 -2.09
CA ARG A 481 14.01 7.92 -1.62
C ARG A 481 12.70 7.47 -2.30
N TYR A 482 11.92 8.41 -2.84
CA TYR A 482 10.67 8.13 -3.55
C TYR A 482 10.80 8.08 -5.09
N LYS A 483 11.98 8.38 -5.65
CA LYS A 483 12.21 8.25 -7.10
C LYS A 483 12.28 6.76 -7.48
N LYS A 484 11.65 6.39 -8.61
CA LYS A 484 11.52 5.00 -9.12
C LYS A 484 12.81 4.15 -9.09
N LYS A 485 13.99 4.77 -9.19
CA LYS A 485 15.32 4.11 -9.10
C LYS A 485 15.65 3.54 -7.69
N TYR A 486 15.02 4.05 -6.63
CA TYR A 486 15.37 3.75 -5.23
C TYR A 486 14.24 3.11 -4.41
N VAL A 487 13.04 3.01 -4.98
CA VAL A 487 11.93 2.24 -4.41
C VAL A 487 12.15 0.76 -4.74
N LEU A 488 12.36 -0.07 -3.73
CA LEU A 488 12.69 -1.48 -3.92
C LEU A 488 11.43 -2.35 -3.91
N PRO A 489 11.21 -3.27 -4.85
CA PRO A 489 10.14 -4.27 -4.73
C PRO A 489 10.33 -5.19 -3.52
N ALA A 490 9.21 -5.58 -2.91
CA ALA A 490 9.12 -6.56 -1.83
C ALA A 490 8.37 -7.83 -2.28
N PHE A 491 7.17 -7.68 -2.87
CA PHE A 491 6.47 -8.80 -3.53
C PHE A 491 5.43 -8.34 -4.55
N PHE A 492 5.01 -9.29 -5.39
CA PHE A 492 3.95 -9.13 -6.39
C PHE A 492 3.01 -10.34 -6.32
N VAL A 493 1.76 -10.14 -5.87
CA VAL A 493 0.68 -11.13 -5.95
C VAL A 493 -0.16 -10.86 -7.19
N PRO A 494 -0.23 -11.80 -8.16
CA PRO A 494 -1.07 -11.63 -9.34
C PRO A 494 -2.55 -11.69 -8.97
N GLY A 495 -3.34 -10.83 -9.62
CA GLY A 495 -4.79 -10.86 -9.54
C GLY A 495 -5.43 -12.09 -10.24
N PRO A 496 -6.75 -12.09 -10.49
CA PRO A 496 -7.63 -10.92 -10.47
C PRO A 496 -8.26 -10.60 -9.10
N LYS A 497 -7.97 -11.37 -8.05
CA LYS A 497 -8.59 -11.23 -6.72
C LYS A 497 -7.58 -10.82 -5.65
N LYS A 498 -7.99 -9.91 -4.77
CA LYS A 498 -7.28 -9.60 -3.53
C LYS A 498 -7.02 -10.85 -2.67
N PRO A 499 -5.89 -10.91 -1.95
CA PRO A 499 -5.65 -11.93 -0.93
C PRO A 499 -6.74 -11.98 0.15
N GLU A 500 -7.17 -13.19 0.54
CA GLU A 500 -8.09 -13.37 1.67
C GLU A 500 -7.29 -13.47 2.99
N ASN A 501 -6.28 -14.34 3.06
CA ASN A 501 -5.29 -14.40 4.15
C ASN A 501 -4.02 -13.63 3.72
N MET A 502 -4.00 -12.30 3.96
CA MET A 502 -2.88 -11.45 3.58
C MET A 502 -1.56 -11.84 4.29
N ASP A 503 -1.62 -12.25 5.56
CA ASP A 503 -0.44 -12.63 6.35
C ASP A 503 0.39 -13.72 5.66
N SER A 504 -0.26 -14.71 5.03
CA SER A 504 0.44 -15.76 4.27
C SER A 504 1.29 -15.23 3.08
N PHE A 505 0.90 -14.10 2.48
CA PHE A 505 1.65 -13.45 1.39
C PHE A 505 2.71 -12.47 1.92
N LEU A 506 2.44 -11.81 3.06
CA LEU A 506 3.43 -10.99 3.77
C LEU A 506 4.59 -11.86 4.31
N LEU A 507 4.28 -13.09 4.74
CA LEU A 507 5.15 -13.97 5.52
C LEU A 507 6.58 -14.15 4.96
N PRO A 508 6.82 -14.49 3.68
CA PRO A 508 8.19 -14.69 3.18
C PRO A 508 9.04 -13.42 3.23
N SER A 509 8.42 -12.26 3.04
CA SER A 509 9.11 -10.95 3.09
C SER A 509 9.52 -10.59 4.51
N PHE A 510 8.63 -10.79 5.48
CA PHE A 510 8.90 -10.49 6.88
C PHE A 510 9.86 -11.52 7.52
N ARG A 511 9.77 -12.80 7.14
CA ARG A 511 10.77 -13.84 7.49
C ARG A 511 12.17 -13.43 7.05
N HIS A 512 12.34 -12.98 5.80
CA HIS A 512 13.64 -12.50 5.29
C HIS A 512 14.18 -11.31 6.09
N VAL A 513 13.35 -10.32 6.42
CA VAL A 513 13.76 -9.16 7.22
C VAL A 513 14.18 -9.58 8.65
N SER A 514 13.40 -10.43 9.31
CA SER A 514 13.72 -10.94 10.65
C SER A 514 15.02 -11.76 10.67
N ALA A 515 15.26 -12.59 9.65
CA ALA A 515 16.51 -13.32 9.50
C ALA A 515 17.72 -12.36 9.37
N LEU A 516 17.60 -11.31 8.55
CA LEU A 516 18.63 -10.26 8.43
C LEU A 516 18.81 -9.42 9.71
N GLN A 517 17.78 -9.24 10.53
CA GLN A 517 17.90 -8.57 11.83
C GLN A 517 18.73 -9.39 12.82
N LYS A 518 18.54 -10.71 12.85
CA LYS A 518 19.27 -11.63 13.73
C LYS A 518 20.72 -11.83 13.28
N GLU A 519 20.94 -12.24 12.04
CA GLU A 519 22.29 -12.53 11.52
C GLU A 519 23.09 -11.25 11.25
N GLY A 520 22.46 -10.24 10.67
CA GLY A 520 23.12 -9.10 10.04
C GLY A 520 23.48 -9.38 8.59
N LEU A 521 23.23 -8.40 7.71
CA LEU A 521 23.61 -8.43 6.31
C LEU A 521 25.09 -8.02 6.16
N GLN A 522 25.90 -8.86 5.52
CA GLN A 522 27.21 -8.41 5.02
C GLN A 522 27.00 -7.57 3.75
N VAL A 523 27.47 -6.33 3.77
CA VAL A 523 27.53 -5.45 2.59
C VAL A 523 28.95 -4.92 2.41
N TYR A 524 29.32 -4.61 1.16
CA TYR A 524 30.52 -3.84 0.88
C TYR A 524 30.14 -2.37 0.76
N ASP A 525 30.76 -1.51 1.56
CA ASP A 525 30.60 -0.05 1.46
C ASP A 525 31.55 0.48 0.38
N GLY A 526 31.00 0.80 -0.79
CA GLY A 526 31.77 1.31 -1.92
C GLY A 526 32.41 2.68 -1.69
N ARG A 527 32.02 3.44 -0.65
CA ARG A 527 32.64 4.73 -0.31
C ARG A 527 33.83 4.55 0.65
N LEU A 528 33.75 3.60 1.57
CA LEU A 528 34.80 3.32 2.55
C LEU A 528 35.77 2.21 2.11
N GLY A 529 35.44 1.46 1.06
CA GLY A 529 36.26 0.39 0.51
C GLY A 529 36.28 -0.90 1.35
N CYS A 530 35.35 -1.07 2.29
CA CYS A 530 35.38 -2.12 3.31
C CYS A 530 34.08 -2.92 3.42
N LEU A 531 34.17 -4.11 4.03
CA LEU A 531 32.98 -4.87 4.43
C LEU A 531 32.44 -4.32 5.75
N ILE A 532 31.12 -4.15 5.82
CA ILE A 532 30.39 -3.76 7.03
C ILE A 532 29.19 -4.68 7.25
N THR A 533 28.83 -4.90 8.51
CA THR A 533 27.56 -5.54 8.88
C THR A 533 26.48 -4.48 9.04
N SER A 534 25.34 -4.70 8.40
CA SER A 534 24.16 -3.83 8.36
C SER A 534 22.92 -4.62 8.80
N ARG A 535 22.06 -4.09 9.66
CA ARG A 535 20.73 -4.67 9.96
C ARG A 535 19.60 -3.81 9.39
N PRO A 536 18.52 -4.39 8.84
CA PRO A 536 17.33 -3.64 8.47
C PRO A 536 16.51 -3.31 9.72
N PHE A 537 16.47 -2.04 10.10
CA PHE A 537 15.61 -1.54 11.17
C PHE A 537 14.25 -1.16 10.60
N PHE A 538 13.18 -1.82 11.05
CA PHE A 538 11.82 -1.55 10.59
C PHE A 538 11.28 -0.27 11.24
N GLY A 539 11.18 0.81 10.45
CA GLY A 539 10.59 2.06 10.89
C GLY A 539 9.09 1.93 11.04
N PHE A 540 8.37 1.84 9.92
CA PHE A 540 6.91 1.78 9.92
C PHE A 540 6.33 1.15 8.66
N GLY A 541 5.12 0.60 8.82
CA GLY A 541 4.26 0.13 7.75
C GLY A 541 3.27 1.22 7.33
N THR A 542 3.16 1.41 6.02
CA THR A 542 2.27 2.38 5.35
C THR A 542 1.32 1.65 4.41
N ALA A 543 0.07 2.13 4.35
CA ALA A 543 -0.98 1.68 3.45
C ALA A 543 -2.21 2.59 3.59
N ASP A 544 -3.12 2.55 2.62
CA ASP A 544 -4.35 3.34 2.59
C ASP A 544 -5.29 3.03 3.79
N THR A 545 -6.43 3.72 3.84
CA THR A 545 -7.52 3.58 4.81
C THR A 545 -8.16 2.17 4.88
N LEU A 546 -8.00 1.30 3.86
CA LEU A 546 -8.55 -0.06 3.77
C LEU A 546 -7.54 -1.20 3.98
N ALA A 547 -6.30 -1.05 3.53
CA ALA A 547 -5.29 -2.11 3.52
C ALA A 547 -4.44 -2.19 4.79
N LEU A 548 -4.15 -1.07 5.48
CA LEU A 548 -3.35 -1.11 6.73
C LEU A 548 -3.91 -2.05 7.84
N PRO A 549 -5.24 -2.25 8.01
CA PRO A 549 -5.79 -3.30 8.87
C PRO A 549 -5.23 -4.71 8.60
N LEU A 550 -4.94 -5.04 7.33
CA LEU A 550 -4.38 -6.33 6.91
C LEU A 550 -2.92 -6.52 7.35
N LEU A 551 -2.19 -5.45 7.64
CA LEU A 551 -0.83 -5.49 8.20
C LEU A 551 -0.83 -5.37 9.72
N SER A 552 -1.71 -4.54 10.27
CA SER A 552 -1.76 -4.17 11.70
C SER A 552 -2.57 -5.12 12.57
N GLY A 553 -3.40 -5.99 11.98
CA GLY A 553 -4.32 -6.87 12.71
C GLY A 553 -5.45 -6.12 13.44
N LEU A 554 -5.55 -4.81 13.26
CA LEU A 554 -6.59 -3.96 13.84
C LEU A 554 -7.91 -4.05 13.06
N VAL A 555 -8.99 -3.56 13.66
CA VAL A 555 -10.27 -3.38 12.99
C VAL A 555 -10.17 -2.23 11.97
N GLY A 556 -10.86 -2.37 10.84
CA GLY A 556 -10.99 -1.29 9.86
C GLY A 556 -11.67 -0.03 10.43
N HIS A 557 -11.60 1.07 9.70
CA HIS A 557 -12.01 2.41 10.13
C HIS A 557 -13.48 2.54 10.60
N ASN A 558 -14.34 1.56 10.30
CA ASN A 558 -15.75 1.49 10.72
C ASN A 558 -15.96 0.66 12.03
N GLY A 559 -14.90 0.22 12.71
CA GLY A 559 -14.97 -0.46 14.00
C GLY A 559 -15.06 0.51 15.17
N GLN A 560 -15.58 0.06 16.33
CA GLN A 560 -15.73 0.91 17.52
C GLN A 560 -14.40 1.54 17.95
N ASN A 561 -13.31 0.77 17.90
CA ASN A 561 -11.95 1.26 18.17
C ASN A 561 -11.14 1.36 16.86
N GLY A 562 -11.72 1.97 15.82
CA GLY A 562 -11.14 2.06 14.47
C GLY A 562 -9.97 3.04 14.27
N CYS A 563 -9.43 3.63 15.33
CA CYS A 563 -8.25 4.50 15.22
C CYS A 563 -6.97 3.67 15.22
N ARG A 564 -6.19 3.76 14.13
CA ARG A 564 -4.93 3.02 13.88
C ARG A 564 -3.88 3.22 14.97
N LEU A 565 -3.79 4.44 15.51
CA LEU A 565 -2.89 4.80 16.60
C LEU A 565 -3.36 4.30 17.98
N SER A 566 -4.45 3.53 18.05
CA SER A 566 -4.99 2.96 19.30
C SER A 566 -5.34 4.01 20.39
N CYS A 567 -5.69 5.24 19.98
CA CYS A 567 -5.88 6.39 20.87
C CYS A 567 -6.95 6.23 21.99
N GLY A 568 -7.81 5.20 21.90
CA GLY A 568 -8.78 4.86 22.95
C GLY A 568 -10.06 5.68 22.98
N MET A 569 -10.34 6.51 21.97
CA MET A 569 -11.67 7.09 21.79
C MET A 569 -12.61 6.09 21.09
N PRO A 570 -13.71 5.65 21.73
CA PRO A 570 -14.69 4.78 21.10
C PRO A 570 -15.54 5.56 20.08
N GLY A 571 -15.92 4.86 19.01
CA GLY A 571 -16.89 5.32 18.03
C GLY A 571 -18.33 5.04 18.45
N ARG A 572 -19.26 5.81 17.87
CA ARG A 572 -20.71 5.70 18.05
C ARG A 572 -21.37 5.04 16.83
N HIS A 573 -22.40 4.22 17.07
CA HIS A 573 -23.14 3.47 16.06
C HIS A 573 -24.41 4.25 15.62
N PRO A 574 -24.62 4.60 14.35
CA PRO A 574 -25.86 5.24 13.91
C PRO A 574 -27.04 4.27 14.05
N PRO A 575 -28.27 4.74 14.29
CA PRO A 575 -29.46 3.91 14.16
C PRO A 575 -29.49 3.23 12.78
N GLY A 576 -29.67 1.90 12.75
CA GLY A 576 -29.84 1.13 11.51
C GLY A 576 -28.62 1.01 10.58
N LYS A 577 -27.39 1.40 10.97
CA LYS A 577 -26.17 1.20 10.15
C LYS A 577 -25.10 0.39 10.90
N PRO A 578 -24.54 -0.70 10.34
CA PRO A 578 -23.63 -1.63 11.03
C PRO A 578 -22.18 -1.11 11.19
N THR A 579 -22.00 0.21 11.26
CA THR A 579 -20.70 0.89 11.19
C THR A 579 -20.56 1.90 12.31
N TYR A 580 -19.44 1.85 13.02
CA TYR A 580 -19.10 2.82 14.07
C TYR A 580 -18.36 4.02 13.48
N TYR A 581 -18.45 5.16 14.15
CA TYR A 581 -17.79 6.39 13.74
C TYR A 581 -17.22 7.15 14.93
N PRO A 582 -16.00 7.71 14.86
CA PRO A 582 -15.50 8.60 15.89
C PRO A 582 -16.36 9.87 15.91
N VAL A 583 -17.04 10.12 17.04
CA VAL A 583 -17.86 11.32 17.24
C VAL A 583 -17.71 11.81 18.67
N VAL A 584 -17.01 12.93 18.81
CA VAL A 584 -16.73 13.65 20.06
C VAL A 584 -18.01 13.88 20.85
N LEU A 585 -18.95 14.64 20.28
CA LEU A 585 -20.21 15.01 20.93
C LEU A 585 -21.21 13.84 20.97
N GLN A 586 -21.96 13.73 22.05
CA GLN A 586 -23.13 12.88 22.14
C GLN A 586 -24.26 13.48 21.29
N PRO A 587 -24.89 12.72 20.38
CA PRO A 587 -26.05 13.22 19.67
C PRO A 587 -27.24 13.39 20.63
N LYS A 588 -28.12 14.36 20.35
CA LYS A 588 -29.41 14.44 21.05
C LYS A 588 -30.28 13.23 20.73
N ASP A 589 -31.13 12.89 21.69
CA ASP A 589 -32.15 11.84 21.58
C ASP A 589 -31.57 10.46 21.18
N TYR A 590 -30.31 10.24 21.55
CA TYR A 590 -29.50 9.10 21.12
C TYR A 590 -29.39 8.04 22.23
N THR A 591 -30.23 7.01 22.11
CA THR A 591 -30.42 5.94 23.10
C THR A 591 -29.73 4.61 22.72
N ILE A 592 -28.83 4.61 21.73
CA ILE A 592 -28.16 3.39 21.28
C ILE A 592 -27.25 2.83 22.38
N ALA A 593 -27.62 1.65 22.89
CA ALA A 593 -26.95 0.98 23.98
C ALA A 593 -25.44 0.78 23.71
N LYS A 594 -24.62 0.94 24.75
CA LYS A 594 -23.14 0.84 24.70
C LYS A 594 -22.44 1.85 23.77
N CYS A 595 -23.18 2.80 23.18
CA CYS A 595 -22.65 3.94 22.41
C CYS A 595 -23.00 5.31 23.02
N ASN A 596 -23.85 5.33 24.05
CA ASN A 596 -24.40 6.51 24.73
C ASN A 596 -23.45 7.14 25.77
N HIS A 597 -22.13 6.99 25.59
CA HIS A 597 -21.13 7.65 26.44
C HIS A 597 -21.21 9.18 26.34
N ALA A 598 -20.76 9.91 27.36
CA ALA A 598 -20.71 11.37 27.36
C ALA A 598 -19.82 11.94 26.23
N ASP A 599 -19.81 13.27 26.10
CA ASP A 599 -18.89 13.99 25.21
C ASP A 599 -17.43 13.59 25.50
N TYR A 600 -16.70 13.18 24.45
CA TYR A 600 -15.31 12.75 24.61
C TYR A 600 -14.38 13.96 24.63
N ASP A 601 -13.79 14.25 25.78
CA ASP A 601 -12.75 15.28 25.90
C ASP A 601 -11.50 14.90 25.09
N LEU A 602 -11.26 15.64 24.02
CA LEU A 602 -10.14 15.44 23.10
C LEU A 602 -8.76 15.60 23.75
N SER A 603 -8.65 16.25 24.92
CA SER A 603 -7.38 16.33 25.67
C SER A 603 -6.88 14.96 26.12
N LYS A 604 -7.79 13.97 26.26
CA LYS A 604 -7.52 12.62 26.76
C LYS A 604 -7.02 11.64 25.70
N LEU A 605 -6.84 12.09 24.46
CA LEU A 605 -6.26 11.31 23.37
C LEU A 605 -4.74 11.17 23.57
N GLY A 606 -4.31 10.02 24.09
CA GLY A 606 -2.89 9.71 24.24
C GLY A 606 -2.18 9.32 22.93
N PRO A 607 -0.83 9.31 22.93
CA PRO A 607 -0.02 8.75 21.84
C PRO A 607 -0.20 7.22 21.72
N PRO A 608 0.34 6.57 20.67
CA PRO A 608 0.23 5.12 20.51
C PRO A 608 1.01 4.38 21.59
N ASP A 609 0.31 3.59 22.40
CA ASP A 609 0.85 2.88 23.57
C ASP A 609 1.03 1.38 23.26
N ALA A 610 2.30 0.95 23.21
CA ALA A 610 2.68 -0.44 22.97
C ALA A 610 2.32 -1.38 24.14
N MET A 611 2.36 -0.92 25.39
CA MET A 611 2.00 -1.72 26.56
C MET A 611 0.50 -1.98 26.60
N LYS A 612 -0.31 -0.93 26.38
CA LYS A 612 -1.78 -1.05 26.28
C LYS A 612 -2.20 -1.89 25.08
N TYR A 613 -1.52 -1.79 23.94
CA TYR A 613 -1.72 -2.72 22.82
C TYR A 613 -1.41 -4.16 23.23
N GLN A 614 -0.26 -4.43 23.88
CA GLN A 614 0.13 -5.78 24.29
C GLN A 614 -0.85 -6.39 25.32
N GLN A 615 -1.32 -5.59 26.29
CA GLN A 615 -2.37 -5.98 27.24
C GLN A 615 -3.69 -6.33 26.53
N ASN A 616 -4.12 -5.50 25.58
CA ASN A 616 -5.34 -5.72 24.81
C ASN A 616 -5.23 -6.93 23.88
N LEU A 617 -4.06 -7.13 23.25
CA LEU A 617 -3.78 -8.32 22.44
C LEU A 617 -3.84 -9.59 23.29
N ARG A 618 -3.24 -9.60 24.50
CA ARG A 618 -3.36 -10.72 25.43
C ARG A 618 -4.83 -11.05 25.73
N LYS A 619 -5.67 -10.05 26.02
CA LYS A 619 -7.13 -10.23 26.23
C LYS A 619 -7.83 -10.85 25.02
N VAL A 620 -7.46 -10.48 23.79
CA VAL A 620 -8.02 -11.09 22.56
C VAL A 620 -7.55 -12.53 22.38
N LEU A 621 -6.27 -12.83 22.61
CA LEU A 621 -5.71 -14.17 22.39
C LEU A 621 -6.27 -15.21 23.38
N ILE A 622 -6.46 -14.86 24.66
CA ILE A 622 -7.02 -15.76 25.68
C ILE A 622 -8.55 -15.95 25.59
N SER A 623 -9.20 -15.49 24.50
CA SER A 623 -10.64 -15.63 24.32
C SER A 623 -11.03 -17.12 24.17
N PRO A 624 -11.81 -17.71 25.11
CA PRO A 624 -12.05 -19.15 25.11
C PRO A 624 -13.01 -19.62 24.01
N ASN A 625 -13.82 -18.72 23.45
CA ASN A 625 -14.79 -19.01 22.40
C ASN A 625 -15.04 -17.79 21.49
N GLU A 626 -15.71 -18.02 20.36
CA GLU A 626 -15.99 -16.99 19.34
C GLU A 626 -16.83 -15.82 19.89
N THR A 627 -17.73 -16.06 20.84
CA THR A 627 -18.56 -15.02 21.47
C THR A 627 -17.71 -14.08 22.31
N ARG A 628 -16.88 -14.60 23.22
CA ARG A 628 -15.98 -13.76 24.02
C ARG A 628 -14.91 -13.08 23.16
N TYR A 629 -14.44 -13.73 22.09
CA TYR A 629 -13.59 -13.10 21.08
C TYR A 629 -14.26 -11.90 20.40
N LYS A 630 -15.53 -12.02 19.97
CA LYS A 630 -16.28 -10.90 19.38
C LYS A 630 -16.39 -9.72 20.36
N CYS A 631 -16.66 -9.99 21.64
CA CYS A 631 -16.66 -8.95 22.69
C CYS A 631 -15.27 -8.32 22.88
N ASN A 632 -14.22 -9.13 23.07
CA ASN A 632 -12.86 -8.65 23.28
C ASN A 632 -12.33 -7.86 22.07
N ARG A 633 -12.61 -8.30 20.84
CA ARG A 633 -12.31 -7.60 19.58
C ARG A 633 -12.99 -6.24 19.50
N LEU A 634 -14.28 -6.17 19.88
CA LEU A 634 -15.04 -4.92 19.88
C LEU A 634 -14.46 -3.91 20.88
N LEU A 635 -14.21 -4.36 22.12
CA LEU A 635 -13.64 -3.56 23.21
C LEU A 635 -12.21 -3.07 22.94
N THR A 636 -11.39 -3.84 22.24
CA THR A 636 -9.96 -3.52 22.03
C THR A 636 -9.64 -2.92 20.66
N GLY A 637 -10.48 -3.17 19.64
CA GLY A 637 -10.15 -2.87 18.24
C GLY A 637 -9.18 -3.86 17.59
N ILE A 638 -8.72 -4.90 18.28
CA ILE A 638 -7.76 -5.88 17.75
C ILE A 638 -8.51 -7.10 17.20
N CYS A 639 -8.29 -7.41 15.91
CA CYS A 639 -8.84 -8.62 15.29
C CYS A 639 -7.91 -9.83 15.46
N GLN A 640 -6.60 -9.62 15.34
CA GLN A 640 -5.54 -10.64 15.37
C GLN A 640 -4.17 -10.00 15.71
N PRO A 641 -3.12 -10.78 16.03
CA PRO A 641 -1.74 -10.28 16.05
C PRO A 641 -1.36 -9.64 14.70
N SER A 642 -0.60 -8.55 14.71
CA SER A 642 0.10 -8.09 13.50
C SER A 642 1.28 -9.00 13.18
N ILE A 643 1.51 -9.33 11.91
CA ILE A 643 2.73 -10.03 11.48
C ILE A 643 4.03 -9.26 11.82
N CYS A 644 3.95 -7.93 12.01
CA CYS A 644 5.07 -7.11 12.44
C CYS A 644 5.60 -7.52 13.83
N LEU A 645 4.77 -8.12 14.69
CA LEU A 645 5.18 -8.64 16.01
C LEU A 645 6.21 -9.78 15.92
N GLY A 646 6.37 -10.39 14.75
CA GLY A 646 7.40 -11.39 14.51
C GLY A 646 8.78 -10.80 14.26
N LEU A 647 8.89 -9.51 13.92
CA LEU A 647 10.19 -8.85 13.75
C LEU A 647 10.93 -8.75 15.10
N GLN A 648 12.24 -8.52 15.03
CA GLN A 648 13.06 -8.43 16.24
C GLN A 648 12.80 -7.10 16.94
N LEU A 649 12.27 -7.12 18.17
CA LEU A 649 11.84 -5.91 18.91
C LEU A 649 12.95 -4.85 19.05
N LYS A 650 14.22 -5.26 19.15
CA LYS A 650 15.38 -4.35 19.21
C LYS A 650 15.72 -3.69 17.87
N SER A 651 15.11 -4.12 16.77
CA SER A 651 15.35 -3.67 15.40
C SER A 651 14.07 -3.18 14.70
N MET A 652 13.10 -2.70 15.48
CA MET A 652 11.88 -2.08 14.96
C MET A 652 11.40 -0.95 15.88
N VAL A 653 10.56 -0.05 15.35
CA VAL A 653 9.63 0.70 16.19
C VAL A 653 8.54 -0.30 16.69
N PRO A 654 8.13 -0.28 17.96
CA PRO A 654 7.12 -1.21 18.48
C PRO A 654 5.75 -1.10 17.80
N VAL A 655 4.95 -2.17 17.86
CA VAL A 655 3.52 -2.13 17.54
C VAL A 655 2.78 -1.46 18.72
N PRO A 656 1.88 -0.48 18.51
CA PRO A 656 1.32 0.01 17.24
C PRO A 656 1.98 1.30 16.72
N GLN A 657 3.06 1.78 17.34
CA GLN A 657 3.78 3.00 16.95
C GLN A 657 4.36 2.91 15.53
N CYS A 658 4.66 1.71 15.05
CA CYS A 658 5.12 1.45 13.68
C CYS A 658 4.02 1.50 12.58
N PHE A 659 2.85 2.12 12.83
CA PHE A 659 1.76 2.26 11.87
C PHE A 659 1.38 3.74 11.66
N THR A 660 1.35 4.19 10.41
CA THR A 660 1.12 5.61 10.09
C THR A 660 -0.36 5.96 9.87
N LEU A 661 -0.64 7.26 9.81
CA LEU A 661 -1.92 7.81 9.37
C LEU A 661 -1.95 7.97 7.84
N ASP A 662 -3.10 7.68 7.24
CA ASP A 662 -3.37 7.92 5.82
C ASP A 662 -3.74 9.40 5.60
N LEU A 663 -2.75 10.28 5.75
CA LEU A 663 -2.93 11.72 5.58
C LEU A 663 -3.27 12.08 4.12
N MET A 664 -2.77 11.32 3.14
CA MET A 664 -3.01 11.58 1.73
C MET A 664 -4.51 11.50 1.39
N HIS A 665 -5.17 10.36 1.63
CA HIS A 665 -6.60 10.27 1.36
C HIS A 665 -7.42 11.14 2.33
N LEU A 666 -7.00 11.30 3.59
CA LEU A 666 -7.72 12.14 4.56
C LEU A 666 -7.82 13.61 4.10
N VAL A 667 -6.68 14.21 3.74
CA VAL A 667 -6.56 15.65 3.49
C VAL A 667 -6.77 16.00 2.01
N SER A 668 -6.39 15.11 1.09
CA SER A 668 -6.41 15.38 -0.35
C SER A 668 -7.67 14.90 -1.06
N LEU A 669 -8.52 14.10 -0.41
CA LEU A 669 -9.73 13.54 -1.01
C LEU A 669 -10.93 13.64 -0.06
N ASN A 670 -10.81 13.08 1.14
CA ASN A 670 -11.91 12.97 2.09
C ASN A 670 -12.42 14.33 2.58
N ILE A 671 -11.60 15.09 3.33
CA ILE A 671 -12.05 16.36 3.93
C ILE A 671 -12.58 17.35 2.86
N PRO A 672 -11.90 17.57 1.71
CA PRO A 672 -12.39 18.45 0.65
C PRO A 672 -13.73 18.00 0.05
N SER A 673 -13.83 16.73 -0.38
CA SER A 673 -15.05 16.19 -0.99
C SER A 673 -16.24 16.25 -0.03
N HIS A 674 -16.02 15.86 1.23
CA HIS A 674 -17.07 15.83 2.25
C HIS A 674 -17.57 17.22 2.64
N LEU A 675 -16.72 18.25 2.68
CA LEU A 675 -17.16 19.62 2.97
C LEU A 675 -17.87 20.26 1.78
N VAL A 676 -17.35 20.10 0.55
CA VAL A 676 -18.02 20.60 -0.66
C VAL A 676 -19.37 19.89 -0.89
N SER A 677 -19.46 18.58 -0.64
CA SER A 677 -20.72 17.82 -0.69
C SER A 677 -21.80 18.40 0.24
N ILE A 678 -21.42 18.83 1.45
CA ILE A 678 -22.33 19.47 2.40
C ILE A 678 -22.74 20.88 1.93
N TRP A 679 -21.79 21.67 1.46
CA TRP A 679 -22.06 23.02 0.94
C TRP A 679 -22.95 23.01 -0.31
N ARG A 680 -22.88 21.93 -1.10
CA ARG A 680 -23.75 21.65 -2.27
C ARG A 680 -25.04 20.90 -1.95
N ASN A 681 -25.31 20.54 -0.70
CA ASN A 681 -26.39 19.62 -0.30
C ASN A 681 -26.37 18.25 -1.03
N SER A 682 -25.28 17.91 -1.73
CA SER A 682 -25.22 16.83 -2.71
C SER A 682 -24.76 15.51 -2.09
N SER A 683 -25.40 15.11 -0.99
CA SER A 683 -25.11 13.86 -0.26
C SER A 683 -26.35 12.99 -0.12
N ASP A 684 -26.19 11.70 0.18
CA ASP A 684 -27.26 10.71 0.34
C ASP A 684 -28.26 11.01 1.49
N ALA A 685 -27.92 11.96 2.38
CA ALA A 685 -28.90 12.79 3.09
C ALA A 685 -28.84 14.22 2.56
N ARG A 686 -29.59 14.49 1.48
CA ARG A 686 -30.00 15.85 1.17
C ARG A 686 -30.85 16.36 2.34
N ILE A 687 -30.55 17.57 2.79
CA ILE A 687 -31.35 18.27 3.80
C ILE A 687 -32.45 18.99 3.04
N THR A 688 -33.68 18.52 3.20
CA THR A 688 -34.88 19.27 2.81
C THR A 688 -35.11 20.41 3.80
N TYR A 689 -35.53 21.55 3.27
CA TYR A 689 -35.80 22.79 4.01
C TYR A 689 -37.07 23.49 3.50
N GLU A 690 -38.10 22.69 3.20
CA GLU A 690 -39.41 23.18 2.74
C GLU A 690 -40.15 23.92 3.87
N ASP A 691 -40.16 23.34 5.08
CA ASP A 691 -40.81 23.92 6.28
C ASP A 691 -39.86 24.74 7.18
N LEU A 692 -38.58 24.93 6.79
CA LEU A 692 -37.53 25.52 7.62
C LEU A 692 -36.66 26.50 6.82
N PRO A 693 -36.11 27.56 7.43
CA PRO A 693 -35.16 28.44 6.73
C PRO A 693 -33.94 27.63 6.26
N LYS A 694 -33.57 27.82 4.98
CA LYS A 694 -32.41 27.18 4.35
C LYS A 694 -31.18 27.31 5.25
N PRO A 695 -30.51 26.21 5.64
CA PRO A 695 -29.33 26.28 6.49
C PRO A 695 -28.21 27.10 5.84
N ASP A 696 -27.60 27.99 6.62
CA ASP A 696 -26.58 28.96 6.19
C ASP A 696 -25.29 28.34 5.63
N PHE A 697 -25.05 27.06 5.94
CA PHE A 697 -23.95 26.27 5.38
C PHE A 697 -24.23 25.65 4.01
N ILE A 698 -25.46 25.75 3.48
CA ILE A 698 -25.84 25.23 2.17
C ILE A 698 -25.75 26.38 1.15
N VAL A 699 -24.58 26.52 0.52
CA VAL A 699 -24.19 27.72 -0.26
C VAL A 699 -23.98 27.47 -1.76
N LEU A 700 -24.02 26.22 -2.22
CA LEU A 700 -23.77 25.81 -3.62
C LEU A 700 -24.76 24.72 -4.09
N ASP A 701 -25.98 24.75 -3.55
CA ASP A 701 -27.10 23.82 -3.82
C ASP A 701 -27.88 24.22 -5.09
N ASN A 702 -27.77 25.48 -5.53
CA ASN A 702 -28.21 25.88 -6.85
C ASN A 702 -27.19 25.42 -7.90
N ASP A 703 -27.70 24.81 -8.96
CA ASP A 703 -26.91 24.28 -10.06
C ASP A 703 -26.29 25.40 -10.91
N GLU A 704 -26.86 26.60 -10.91
CA GLU A 704 -26.28 27.79 -11.57
C GLU A 704 -25.10 28.37 -10.77
N ASP A 705 -25.28 28.64 -9.47
CA ASP A 705 -24.21 29.07 -8.54
C ASP A 705 -23.01 28.10 -8.62
N TRP A 706 -23.30 26.79 -8.68
CA TRP A 706 -22.27 25.76 -8.78
C TRP A 706 -21.55 25.76 -10.13
N LYS A 707 -22.25 26.00 -11.25
CA LYS A 707 -21.65 26.17 -12.59
C LYS A 707 -20.84 27.46 -12.68
N GLU A 708 -21.26 28.54 -12.03
CA GLU A 708 -20.51 29.81 -11.98
C GLU A 708 -19.25 29.69 -11.12
N HIS A 709 -19.36 29.14 -9.92
CA HIS A 709 -18.20 28.79 -9.08
C HIS A 709 -17.23 27.86 -9.82
N GLY A 710 -17.76 26.89 -10.60
CA GLY A 710 -16.96 26.03 -11.48
C GLY A 710 -16.16 26.77 -12.55
N LYS A 711 -16.79 27.73 -13.25
CA LYS A 711 -16.12 28.65 -14.18
C LYS A 711 -15.05 29.48 -13.46
N LEU A 712 -15.36 30.00 -12.27
CA LEU A 712 -14.44 30.82 -11.46
C LEU A 712 -13.18 30.05 -11.06
N VAL A 713 -13.29 28.75 -10.69
CA VAL A 713 -12.10 27.90 -10.48
C VAL A 713 -11.27 27.84 -11.75
N LYS A 714 -11.88 27.60 -12.91
CA LYS A 714 -11.13 27.54 -14.19
C LYS A 714 -10.48 28.88 -14.56
N SER A 715 -11.10 30.03 -14.28
CA SER A 715 -10.50 31.34 -14.58
C SER A 715 -9.25 31.67 -13.76
N THR A 716 -8.94 30.90 -12.70
CA THR A 716 -7.69 31.07 -11.96
C THR A 716 -6.45 30.52 -12.70
N HIS A 717 -6.63 29.72 -13.75
CA HIS A 717 -5.54 28.99 -14.43
C HIS A 717 -4.36 29.86 -14.89
N PRO A 718 -4.54 31.06 -15.48
CA PRO A 718 -3.42 31.92 -15.91
C PRO A 718 -2.58 32.50 -14.76
N TYR A 719 -3.04 32.38 -13.50
CA TYR A 719 -2.40 32.95 -12.32
C TYR A 719 -1.67 31.92 -11.46
N PHE A 720 -1.64 30.65 -11.88
CA PHE A 720 -0.87 29.61 -11.20
C PHE A 720 0.62 29.68 -11.57
N PRO A 721 1.54 29.67 -10.59
CA PRO A 721 2.96 29.44 -10.86
C PRO A 721 3.18 28.06 -11.52
N GLY A 722 4.15 27.97 -12.42
CA GLY A 722 4.53 26.70 -13.08
C GLY A 722 5.08 25.61 -12.13
N SER A 723 5.27 25.93 -10.84
CA SER A 723 5.59 24.96 -9.78
C SER A 723 4.38 24.16 -9.27
N PHE A 724 3.23 24.23 -9.95
CA PHE A 724 2.03 23.46 -9.64
C PHE A 724 1.72 22.49 -10.79
N ASP A 725 2.21 21.25 -10.69
CA ASP A 725 2.14 20.19 -11.73
C ASP A 725 0.76 19.95 -12.36
N ARG A 726 -0.33 20.32 -11.67
CA ARG A 726 -1.70 20.13 -12.16
C ARG A 726 -2.66 21.21 -11.66
N LEU A 727 -3.20 21.98 -12.60
CA LEU A 727 -4.22 22.98 -12.33
C LEU A 727 -5.57 22.32 -11.97
N PRO A 728 -6.34 22.85 -10.99
CA PRO A 728 -7.63 22.29 -10.62
C PRO A 728 -8.64 22.49 -11.76
N ARG A 729 -9.14 21.40 -12.37
CA ARG A 729 -10.19 21.50 -13.40
C ARG A 729 -11.47 22.10 -12.82
N ASP A 730 -12.33 22.61 -13.70
CA ASP A 730 -13.70 23.06 -13.39
C ASP A 730 -14.43 21.97 -12.57
N PRO A 731 -14.65 22.16 -11.25
CA PRO A 731 -15.22 21.12 -10.42
C PRO A 731 -16.69 20.86 -10.80
N SER A 732 -17.41 21.83 -11.36
CA SER A 732 -18.81 21.63 -11.75
C SER A 732 -18.98 20.55 -12.83
N LYS A 733 -17.93 20.30 -13.62
CA LYS A 733 -17.92 19.34 -14.73
C LYS A 733 -17.08 18.08 -14.46
N LYS A 734 -16.26 18.07 -13.40
CA LYS A 734 -15.24 17.02 -13.17
C LYS A 734 -15.13 16.49 -11.75
N ILE A 735 -15.83 17.06 -10.75
CA ILE A 735 -15.79 16.59 -9.36
C ILE A 735 -16.18 15.11 -9.20
N ASN A 736 -17.19 14.66 -9.95
CA ASN A 736 -17.67 13.27 -9.95
C ASN A 736 -16.90 12.34 -10.93
N SER A 737 -16.06 12.87 -11.83
CA SER A 737 -15.43 12.09 -12.91
C SER A 737 -13.90 12.05 -12.77
N GLY A 738 -13.42 11.45 -11.67
CA GLY A 738 -11.99 11.28 -11.42
C GLY A 738 -11.22 12.58 -11.17
N TYR A 739 -11.75 13.44 -10.30
CA TYR A 739 -11.03 14.62 -9.78
C TYR A 739 -9.84 14.17 -8.92
N LYS A 740 -8.61 14.54 -9.27
CA LYS A 740 -7.41 13.97 -8.65
C LYS A 740 -7.06 14.65 -7.32
N ALA A 741 -6.36 13.92 -6.44
CA ALA A 741 -5.92 14.41 -5.13
C ALA A 741 -5.20 15.77 -5.20
N ILE A 742 -4.28 15.96 -6.15
CA ILE A 742 -3.57 17.24 -6.35
C ILE A 742 -4.50 18.39 -6.81
N GLU A 743 -5.55 18.09 -7.58
CA GLU A 743 -6.55 19.10 -7.98
C GLU A 743 -7.39 19.51 -6.77
N TRP A 744 -7.76 18.56 -5.91
CA TRP A 744 -8.40 18.82 -4.62
C TRP A 744 -7.51 19.64 -3.68
N LEU A 745 -6.19 19.36 -3.63
CA LEU A 745 -5.25 20.17 -2.82
C LEU A 745 -5.23 21.62 -3.32
N ASN A 746 -5.08 21.83 -4.63
CA ASN A 746 -4.98 23.16 -5.23
C ASN A 746 -6.31 23.94 -5.16
N TYR A 747 -7.44 23.28 -5.41
CA TYR A 747 -8.76 23.87 -5.27
C TYR A 747 -9.10 24.20 -3.80
N PHE A 748 -9.00 23.23 -2.89
CA PHE A 748 -9.59 23.34 -1.55
C PHE A 748 -8.66 23.92 -0.49
N TRP A 749 -7.33 23.77 -0.62
CA TRP A 749 -6.37 24.33 0.35
C TRP A 749 -5.62 25.56 -0.17
N VAL A 750 -5.40 25.69 -1.49
CA VAL A 750 -4.67 26.83 -2.07
C VAL A 750 -5.61 27.96 -2.49
N LEU A 751 -6.54 27.71 -3.42
CA LEU A 751 -7.48 28.73 -3.92
C LEU A 751 -8.66 29.01 -2.97
N GLY A 752 -9.14 27.97 -2.29
CA GLY A 752 -10.40 28.00 -1.54
C GLY A 752 -10.56 29.13 -0.52
N PRO A 753 -9.52 29.62 0.20
CA PRO A 753 -9.63 30.80 1.06
C PRO A 753 -10.13 32.06 0.34
N ALA A 754 -9.79 32.22 -0.95
CA ALA A 754 -10.32 33.30 -1.80
C ALA A 754 -11.67 32.93 -2.42
N LEU A 755 -11.77 31.76 -3.07
CA LEU A 755 -12.99 31.34 -3.78
C LEU A 755 -14.20 31.24 -2.84
N PHE A 756 -14.05 30.53 -1.72
CA PHE A 756 -15.13 30.35 -0.76
C PHE A 756 -15.42 31.60 0.08
N ARG A 757 -14.62 32.69 -0.01
CA ARG A 757 -14.94 33.97 0.65
C ARG A 757 -16.22 34.59 0.08
N ILE A 758 -16.50 34.32 -1.19
CA ILE A 758 -17.63 34.85 -1.96
C ILE A 758 -18.94 34.18 -1.52
N VAL A 759 -18.91 32.84 -1.35
CA VAL A 759 -20.12 32.04 -1.10
C VAL A 759 -20.35 31.65 0.36
N LEU A 760 -19.32 31.52 1.21
CA LEU A 760 -19.52 31.18 2.62
C LEU A 760 -19.84 32.42 3.48
N PRO A 761 -20.89 32.36 4.34
CA PRO A 761 -21.07 33.28 5.44
C PRO A 761 -19.77 33.48 6.24
N HIS A 762 -19.48 34.71 6.65
CA HIS A 762 -18.17 35.09 7.18
C HIS A 762 -17.70 34.21 8.35
N HIS A 763 -18.61 33.75 9.22
CA HIS A 763 -18.27 32.89 10.34
C HIS A 763 -17.91 31.45 9.92
N LEU A 764 -18.55 30.90 8.87
CA LEU A 764 -18.19 29.62 8.27
C LEU A 764 -16.86 29.74 7.52
N TRP A 765 -16.68 30.83 6.76
CA TRP A 765 -15.42 31.12 6.09
C TRP A 765 -14.24 31.24 7.08
N GLN A 766 -14.43 31.90 8.22
CA GLN A 766 -13.42 31.95 9.28
C GLN A 766 -13.12 30.57 9.90
N HIS A 767 -14.13 29.70 10.06
CA HIS A 767 -13.93 28.34 10.58
C HIS A 767 -13.12 27.50 9.58
N TYR A 768 -13.51 27.55 8.31
CA TYR A 768 -12.80 26.92 7.21
C TYR A 768 -11.36 27.46 7.06
N CYS A 769 -11.13 28.77 7.19
CA CYS A 769 -9.77 29.33 7.11
C CYS A 769 -8.85 28.91 8.28
N ARG A 770 -9.39 28.66 9.49
CA ARG A 770 -8.61 28.03 10.57
C ARG A 770 -8.19 26.61 10.19
N LEU A 771 -9.09 25.84 9.57
CA LEU A 771 -8.80 24.48 9.09
C LEU A 771 -7.73 24.50 7.99
N VAL A 772 -7.86 25.39 6.99
CA VAL A 772 -6.84 25.59 5.94
C VAL A 772 -5.49 25.97 6.54
N CYS A 773 -5.46 26.89 7.51
CA CYS A 773 -4.21 27.30 8.15
C CYS A 773 -3.56 26.14 8.91
N GLY A 774 -4.33 25.37 9.71
CA GLY A 774 -3.83 24.18 10.40
C GLY A 774 -3.26 23.12 9.45
N ILE A 775 -4.00 22.79 8.38
CA ILE A 775 -3.55 21.82 7.37
C ILE A 775 -2.32 22.31 6.58
N ARG A 776 -2.29 23.58 6.17
CA ARG A 776 -1.16 24.12 5.39
C ARG A 776 0.13 24.24 6.18
N LEU A 777 0.07 24.46 7.50
CA LEU A 777 1.24 24.39 8.37
C LEU A 777 1.82 22.97 8.38
N LEU A 778 0.96 21.94 8.50
CA LEU A 778 1.36 20.52 8.50
C LEU A 778 1.88 20.01 7.14
N HIS A 779 1.56 20.70 6.04
CA HIS A 779 2.03 20.35 4.69
C HIS A 779 3.34 21.08 4.30
N GLN A 780 4.01 21.79 5.22
CA GLN A 780 5.32 22.39 4.95
C GLN A 780 6.44 21.34 4.93
N ARG A 781 7.46 21.54 4.08
CA ARG A 781 8.68 20.70 4.05
C ARG A 781 9.45 20.76 5.38
N VAL A 782 9.38 21.90 6.06
CA VAL A 782 9.93 22.11 7.40
C VAL A 782 8.84 22.79 8.22
N ILE A 783 8.58 22.31 9.43
CA ILE A 783 7.68 22.95 10.39
C ILE A 783 8.40 23.18 11.72
N THR A 784 8.23 24.35 12.33
CA THR A 784 8.77 24.65 13.66
C THR A 784 7.89 24.10 14.79
N GLU A 785 8.45 23.94 15.99
CA GLU A 785 7.71 23.61 17.22
C GLU A 785 6.51 24.55 17.44
N GLU A 786 6.70 25.86 17.23
CA GLU A 786 5.66 26.88 17.40
C GLU A 786 4.54 26.77 16.36
N GLU A 787 4.89 26.54 15.09
CA GLU A 787 3.91 26.28 14.02
C GLU A 787 3.15 24.98 14.21
N LEU A 788 3.82 23.95 14.73
CA LEU A 788 3.24 22.64 15.02
C LEU A 788 2.21 22.75 16.17
N GLN A 789 2.55 23.45 17.25
CA GLN A 789 1.60 23.77 18.32
C GLN A 789 0.46 24.67 17.83
N ARG A 790 0.75 25.65 16.96
CA ARG A 790 -0.28 26.50 16.32
C ARG A 790 -1.22 25.68 15.45
N ALA A 791 -0.72 24.71 14.68
CA ALA A 791 -1.53 23.81 13.86
C ALA A 791 -2.42 22.92 14.74
N HIS A 792 -1.87 22.33 15.81
CA HIS A 792 -2.64 21.56 16.78
C HIS A 792 -3.76 22.39 17.44
N ASN A 793 -3.46 23.64 17.83
CA ASN A 793 -4.42 24.56 18.43
C ASN A 793 -5.53 24.95 17.44
N LEU A 794 -5.19 25.26 16.19
CA LEU A 794 -6.16 25.60 15.14
C LEU A 794 -7.08 24.43 14.80
N LEU A 795 -6.53 23.23 14.60
CA LEU A 795 -7.31 22.02 14.32
C LEU A 795 -8.18 21.63 15.52
N THR A 796 -7.67 21.80 16.75
CA THR A 796 -8.46 21.64 17.98
C THR A 796 -9.68 22.56 17.97
N GLN A 797 -9.47 23.86 17.74
CA GLN A 797 -10.56 24.85 17.68
C GLN A 797 -11.55 24.55 16.53
N CYS A 798 -11.08 24.05 15.39
CA CYS A 798 -11.97 23.65 14.30
C CYS A 798 -12.91 22.48 14.68
N VAL A 799 -12.46 21.56 15.53
CA VAL A 799 -13.32 20.47 16.04
C VAL A 799 -14.29 20.95 17.12
N THR A 800 -13.85 21.81 18.04
CA THR A 800 -14.64 22.19 19.23
C THR A 800 -15.48 23.45 19.08
N ALA A 801 -15.24 24.28 18.06
CA ALA A 801 -15.94 25.55 17.90
C ALA A 801 -17.45 25.41 17.73
N ASP A 802 -18.16 26.40 18.27
CA ASP A 802 -19.63 26.49 18.26
C ASP A 802 -20.26 26.41 16.86
N VAL A 803 -19.49 26.75 15.81
CA VAL A 803 -19.87 26.58 14.41
C VAL A 803 -20.05 25.09 14.06
N TYR A 804 -19.09 24.24 14.41
CA TYR A 804 -19.17 22.79 14.18
C TYR A 804 -20.32 22.18 14.99
N THR A 805 -20.47 22.66 16.23
CA THR A 805 -21.59 22.32 17.12
C THR A 805 -22.94 22.78 16.56
N LYS A 806 -23.02 23.90 15.83
CA LYS A 806 -24.24 24.37 15.12
C LYS A 806 -24.52 23.54 13.87
N LEU A 807 -23.52 23.23 13.05
CA LEU A 807 -23.67 22.29 11.93
C LEU A 807 -24.26 20.94 12.40
N TYR A 808 -23.74 20.45 13.54
CA TYR A 808 -24.18 19.20 14.17
C TYR A 808 -25.60 19.31 14.76
N LYS A 809 -25.90 20.38 15.51
CA LYS A 809 -27.24 20.65 16.09
C LYS A 809 -28.31 20.98 15.04
N ALA A 810 -27.94 21.52 13.88
CA ALA A 810 -28.85 21.70 12.76
C ALA A 810 -29.20 20.36 12.10
N LYS A 811 -28.18 19.52 11.84
CA LYS A 811 -28.38 18.19 11.25
C LYS A 811 -29.13 17.22 12.18
N GLN A 812 -29.13 17.45 13.50
CA GLN A 812 -29.98 16.76 14.48
C GLN A 812 -31.50 16.96 14.26
N ARG A 813 -31.94 18.03 13.58
CA ARG A 813 -33.37 18.31 13.37
C ARG A 813 -33.97 17.66 12.13
N SER A 814 -33.15 17.15 11.21
CA SER A 814 -33.63 16.35 10.08
C SER A 814 -33.68 14.88 10.49
N SER A 815 -34.78 14.18 10.17
CA SER A 815 -34.92 12.74 10.36
C SER A 815 -33.98 11.90 9.46
N SER A 816 -33.33 12.52 8.47
CA SER A 816 -32.42 11.85 7.52
C SER A 816 -30.96 11.80 8.00
N TRP A 817 -30.66 10.89 8.93
CA TRP A 817 -29.30 10.68 9.48
C TRP A 817 -28.33 9.93 8.54
N ARG A 818 -28.27 10.27 7.24
CA ARG A 818 -27.48 9.54 6.21
C ARG A 818 -26.26 10.31 5.69
N THR A 819 -25.18 10.39 6.45
CA THR A 819 -23.85 10.68 5.85
C THR A 819 -22.69 10.18 6.71
N THR A 820 -21.54 9.96 6.07
CA THR A 820 -20.41 9.14 6.55
C THR A 820 -19.18 9.99 6.94
N SER A 821 -19.33 11.31 6.83
CA SER A 821 -18.33 12.14 6.16
C SER A 821 -17.65 13.17 7.06
N VAL A 822 -18.44 14.06 7.68
CA VAL A 822 -18.06 14.94 8.83
C VAL A 822 -17.34 14.16 9.93
N LYS A 823 -17.67 12.86 10.03
CA LYS A 823 -17.19 11.91 11.01
C LYS A 823 -15.72 11.54 10.82
N ARG A 824 -15.17 11.60 9.59
CA ARG A 824 -13.75 11.26 9.33
C ARG A 824 -12.78 12.28 9.95
N PHE A 825 -13.18 13.55 10.03
CA PHE A 825 -12.38 14.63 10.66
C PHE A 825 -12.23 14.48 12.18
N LEU A 826 -13.19 13.84 12.86
CA LEU A 826 -13.24 13.78 14.32
C LEU A 826 -12.28 12.73 14.94
N GLY A 827 -11.85 11.73 14.18
CA GLY A 827 -10.98 10.64 14.64
C GLY A 827 -9.50 10.77 14.27
N SER A 828 -9.12 11.85 13.58
CA SER A 828 -7.78 12.04 13.02
C SER A 828 -7.12 13.30 13.58
N ARG A 829 -6.18 13.12 14.51
CA ARG A 829 -5.29 14.16 15.03
C ARG A 829 -3.84 13.71 14.94
N LEU A 830 -2.97 14.66 14.68
CA LEU A 830 -1.57 14.60 15.10
C LEU A 830 -1.50 15.12 16.55
N TYR A 831 -0.80 14.42 17.42
CA TYR A 831 -0.79 14.69 18.85
C TYR A 831 0.64 14.75 19.38
N PHE A 832 0.89 15.76 20.21
CA PHE A 832 2.16 16.01 20.88
C PHE A 832 1.90 16.06 22.39
N HIS A 833 2.84 15.56 23.18
CA HIS A 833 2.71 15.51 24.63
C HIS A 833 3.76 16.39 25.29
N GLN A 834 3.32 17.38 26.07
CA GLN A 834 4.13 17.97 27.11
C GLN A 834 3.81 17.26 28.43
N SER A 835 4.87 16.83 29.11
CA SER A 835 4.88 16.33 30.48
C SER A 835 5.53 17.39 31.37
N ASP A 836 5.03 17.58 32.59
CA ASP A 836 5.61 18.51 33.58
C ASP A 836 6.89 17.97 34.27
N GLU A 837 7.39 16.81 33.83
CA GLU A 837 8.70 16.26 34.20
C GLU A 837 9.74 16.49 33.08
N PRO A 838 11.04 16.61 33.40
CA PRO A 838 12.09 17.04 32.45
C PRO A 838 12.47 16.01 31.35
N SER A 839 11.56 15.10 30.99
CA SER A 839 11.68 14.12 29.91
C SER A 839 10.57 14.34 28.86
N THR A 840 10.72 15.37 28.02
CA THR A 840 9.75 15.72 26.98
C THR A 840 9.75 14.71 25.82
N THR A 841 8.70 13.88 25.72
CA THR A 841 8.57 12.86 24.67
C THR A 841 7.90 13.42 23.41
N MET A 842 8.70 13.94 22.47
CA MET A 842 8.21 14.46 21.17
C MET A 842 7.95 13.37 20.13
N VAL A 843 6.80 12.69 20.25
CA VAL A 843 6.29 11.77 19.21
C VAL A 843 5.93 12.57 17.96
N LEU A 844 6.70 12.40 16.88
CA LEU A 844 6.43 12.99 15.57
C LEU A 844 6.16 11.88 14.55
N LEU A 845 4.90 11.80 14.11
CA LEU A 845 4.45 10.85 13.09
C LEU A 845 4.05 11.61 11.82
N SER A 846 5.06 11.91 10.99
CA SER A 846 4.94 12.40 9.61
C SER A 846 5.15 11.26 8.61
#